data_AF-A0A517L4T1-F1
#
_entry.id   AF-A0A517L4T1-F1
#
_cell.length_a   1.000
_cell.length_b   1.000
_cell.length_c   1.000
_cell.angle_alpha   90.00
_cell.angle_beta   90.00
_cell.angle_gamma   90.00
#
_symmetry.space_group_name_H-M   'P 1'
#
loop_
_entity.id
_entity.type
_entity.pdbx_description
1 polymer ?
#
loop_
_entity_poly.entity_id
_entity_poly.type
_entity_poly.pdbx_seq_one_letter_code
_entity_poly.pdbx_strand_id
1 'polypeptide(L)'
;MTPDIEQSLHESYHDEEETIQRDRSILARYEEARQLYAVSRTGLSAEQWARLVAGEILNSEGEGEGGAGFLDELEKGRLEEEAREYFRDFGKKDEDPEEEVDAGTVDASEDEDEVDEDDDEQLRLSDDDEVNSVESRSTTTLSAPQTSIGGTDTNSSRFSDDSIIAPAPPVPKTVKGTEVLNQLIFSYVRQPRDEQLPEQYSSKWVEILKEFGYEGLIDEALLKEPVLRTLVHGKRQIMHNILSSISRKLLLSMISGDLPELIANKDPEITAEHKRVKEQSAHAPGCYTHFLVDEHGLSPTVEELETMVWYMRQYNHYGPGMHHSTGNKQLWYAIDKIKHANTPDDTSRPNGFREYLQTDTTGNGFSDAQQVCVDTFLNELEYRLSKYSNKLSTIKPSITETGYAIDCEARLKQHRKHTKSNYIMNLAEAIFQYMYDDFQIDRLVKNYQFYIYNCWEVEQCYISEIVLSRILGSYIYNGGGFSHHPAGQNNITGWKNRPTWEFWYKLTDYAIKSTPWVRNLKWDRSRTRYRLARQQKKRDTQLLDKKRDARRKGESSMKELVAEQRKRCQQAETDARDAVDQRIKEAMSESIRKQVRDAGPILNEIAEINLELASAQGLIGDALAAIEGEDVSENDNFDLDDLDKAVVSGEEETDD
;
A
#
# COMPACT_ATOMS: atom_id res chain seq x y z
N MET A 1 -8.55 -35.31 5.71
CA MET A 1 -7.98 -34.02 5.27
C MET A 1 -7.49 -34.25 3.85
N THR A 2 -7.80 -33.35 2.91
CA THR A 2 -7.30 -33.48 1.54
C THR A 2 -5.82 -33.06 1.49
N PRO A 3 -5.00 -33.65 0.60
CA PRO A 3 -3.57 -33.31 0.45
C PRO A 3 -3.31 -31.81 0.29
N ASP A 4 -4.23 -31.09 -0.35
CA ASP A 4 -4.14 -29.64 -0.57
C ASP A 4 -4.11 -28.82 0.73
N ILE A 5 -4.68 -29.33 1.82
CA ILE A 5 -4.71 -28.65 3.13
C ILE A 5 -3.37 -28.83 3.86
N GLU A 6 -2.74 -30.00 3.73
CA GLU A 6 -1.40 -30.24 4.28
C GLU A 6 -0.34 -29.43 3.54
N GLN A 7 -0.45 -29.32 2.22
CA GLN A 7 0.47 -28.50 1.42
C GLN A 7 0.37 -27.01 1.77
N SER A 8 -0.85 -26.47 1.92
CA SER A 8 -1.04 -25.07 2.32
C SER A 8 -0.58 -24.78 3.76
N LEU A 9 -0.70 -25.74 4.68
CA LEU A 9 -0.14 -25.63 6.02
C LEU A 9 1.39 -25.65 5.97
N HIS A 10 1.98 -26.54 5.17
CA HIS A 10 3.42 -26.63 5.03
C HIS A 10 4.05 -25.36 4.44
N GLU A 11 3.41 -24.76 3.43
CA GLU A 11 3.83 -23.49 2.82
C GLU A 11 3.76 -22.31 3.81
N SER A 12 2.69 -22.22 4.61
CA SER A 12 2.53 -21.15 5.62
C SER A 12 3.52 -21.25 6.78
N TYR A 13 3.91 -22.45 7.21
CA TYR A 13 4.94 -22.63 8.25
C TYR A 13 6.34 -22.38 7.69
N HIS A 14 6.58 -22.72 6.43
CA HIS A 14 7.86 -22.46 5.76
C HIS A 14 8.15 -20.96 5.68
N ASP A 15 7.15 -20.13 5.37
CA ASP A 15 7.29 -18.67 5.31
C ASP A 15 7.65 -18.04 6.67
N GLU A 16 7.13 -18.56 7.79
CA GLU A 16 7.43 -18.04 9.14
C GLU A 16 8.84 -18.44 9.59
N GLU A 17 9.26 -19.67 9.32
CA GLU A 17 10.60 -20.15 9.65
C GLU A 17 11.68 -19.49 8.78
N GLU A 18 11.40 -19.27 7.49
CA GLU A 18 12.28 -18.55 6.58
C GLU A 18 12.42 -17.08 6.99
N THR A 19 11.34 -16.44 7.45
CA THR A 19 11.39 -15.07 7.99
C THR A 19 12.24 -15.00 9.28
N ILE A 20 12.10 -15.97 10.19
CA ILE A 20 12.88 -16.01 11.45
C ILE A 20 14.36 -16.30 11.16
N GLN A 21 14.67 -17.24 10.26
CA GLN A 21 16.05 -17.54 9.86
C GLN A 21 16.70 -16.34 9.15
N ARG A 22 15.93 -15.63 8.33
CA ARG A 22 16.37 -14.41 7.65
C ARG A 22 16.70 -13.28 8.64
N ASP A 23 15.84 -13.03 9.63
CA ASP A 23 16.11 -12.02 10.68
C ASP A 23 17.37 -12.37 11.50
N ARG A 24 17.57 -13.65 11.81
CA ARG A 24 18.79 -14.13 12.49
C ARG A 24 20.03 -13.95 11.61
N SER A 25 19.92 -14.22 10.31
CA SER A 25 21.00 -14.00 9.33
C SER A 25 21.39 -12.53 9.23
N ILE A 26 20.43 -11.60 9.30
CA ILE A 26 20.69 -10.16 9.29
C ILE A 26 21.43 -9.73 10.56
N LEU A 27 20.97 -10.18 11.73
CA LEU A 27 21.66 -9.90 13.00
C LEU A 27 23.07 -10.51 13.03
N ALA A 28 23.26 -11.69 12.46
CA ALA A 28 24.56 -12.33 12.34
C ALA A 28 25.50 -11.55 11.40
N ARG A 29 25.03 -11.14 10.21
CA ARG A 29 25.79 -10.31 9.27
C ARG A 29 26.12 -8.93 9.84
N TYR A 30 25.20 -8.36 10.63
CA TYR A 30 25.46 -7.11 11.36
C TYR A 30 26.56 -7.30 12.41
N GLU A 31 26.52 -8.39 13.18
CA GLU A 31 27.55 -8.67 14.18
C GLU A 31 28.90 -9.01 13.54
N GLU A 32 28.91 -9.75 12.43
CA GLU A 32 30.10 -10.04 11.62
C GLU A 32 30.70 -8.74 11.04
N ALA A 33 29.88 -7.90 10.44
CA ALA A 33 30.31 -6.59 9.94
C ALA A 33 30.80 -5.68 11.05
N ARG A 34 30.17 -5.72 12.23
CA ARG A 34 30.60 -4.98 13.42
C ARG A 34 31.94 -5.47 13.95
N GLN A 35 32.20 -6.79 13.90
CA GLN A 35 33.50 -7.38 14.21
C GLN A 35 34.55 -6.95 13.19
N LEU A 36 34.27 -7.02 11.88
CA LEU A 36 35.16 -6.53 10.82
C LEU A 36 35.45 -5.03 10.93
N TYR A 37 34.47 -4.23 11.35
CA TYR A 37 34.62 -2.82 11.62
C TYR A 37 35.45 -2.53 12.90
N ALA A 38 35.30 -3.35 13.95
CA ALA A 38 36.19 -3.28 15.10
C ALA A 38 37.64 -3.61 14.70
N VAL A 39 37.82 -4.55 13.77
CA VAL A 39 39.13 -4.94 13.21
C VAL A 39 39.78 -3.81 12.40
N SER A 40 39.04 -3.08 11.56
CA SER A 40 39.61 -1.98 10.76
C SER A 40 40.19 -0.85 11.62
N ARG A 41 39.73 -0.69 12.86
CA ARG A 41 40.29 0.27 13.83
C ARG A 41 41.55 -0.20 14.56
N THR A 42 41.90 -1.49 14.49
CA THR A 42 43.09 -2.02 15.18
C THR A 42 44.39 -1.79 14.41
N GLY A 43 44.32 -1.38 13.13
CA GLY A 43 45.51 -1.21 12.27
C GLY A 43 46.22 -2.52 11.91
N LEU A 44 45.64 -3.67 12.25
CA LEU A 44 46.18 -4.99 11.90
C LEU A 44 45.90 -5.31 10.44
N SER A 45 46.90 -5.85 9.73
CA SER A 45 46.70 -6.41 8.40
C SER A 45 45.80 -7.66 8.48
N ALA A 46 45.12 -8.00 7.38
CA ALA A 46 44.28 -9.20 7.30
C ALA A 46 45.05 -10.48 7.69
N GLU A 47 46.35 -10.53 7.37
CA GLU A 47 47.24 -11.64 7.73
C GLU A 47 47.59 -11.65 9.23
N GLN A 48 47.79 -10.48 9.85
CA GLN A 48 48.06 -10.36 11.29
C GLN A 48 46.83 -10.78 12.11
N TRP A 49 45.62 -10.44 11.65
CA TRP A 49 44.40 -10.85 12.31
C TRP A 49 44.13 -12.35 12.14
N ALA A 50 44.31 -12.89 10.94
CA ALA A 50 44.21 -14.33 10.71
C ALA A 50 45.16 -15.12 11.60
N ARG A 51 46.37 -14.60 11.86
CA ARG A 51 47.33 -15.20 12.82
C ARG A 51 46.91 -15.02 14.28
N LEU A 52 46.28 -13.91 14.66
CA LEU A 52 45.78 -13.68 16.02
C LEU A 52 44.62 -14.63 16.34
N VAL A 53 43.66 -14.76 15.42
CA VAL A 53 42.50 -15.65 15.54
C VAL A 53 42.93 -17.11 15.44
N ALA A 54 43.83 -17.45 14.51
CA ALA A 54 44.42 -18.80 14.48
C ALA A 54 45.24 -19.09 15.74
N GLY A 55 45.87 -18.09 16.36
CA GLY A 55 46.59 -18.22 17.63
C GLY A 55 45.67 -18.41 18.83
N GLU A 56 44.50 -17.75 18.88
CA GLU A 56 43.47 -17.98 19.90
C GLU A 56 42.77 -19.33 19.71
N ILE A 57 42.58 -19.77 18.47
CA ILE A 57 42.04 -21.11 18.14
C ILE A 57 43.08 -22.20 18.47
N LEU A 58 44.37 -21.99 18.18
CA LEU A 58 45.42 -22.96 18.49
C LEU A 58 45.76 -23.02 19.99
N ASN A 59 45.57 -21.93 20.73
CA ASN A 59 45.75 -21.92 22.19
C ASN A 59 44.49 -22.37 22.96
N SER A 60 43.35 -22.52 22.31
CA SER A 60 42.13 -23.07 22.93
C SER A 60 41.97 -24.58 22.76
N GLU A 61 42.90 -25.26 22.07
CA GLU A 61 42.98 -26.74 21.98
C GLU A 61 43.98 -27.38 22.96
N GLY A 62 44.38 -26.65 24.01
CA GLY A 62 45.08 -27.22 25.16
C GLY A 62 44.11 -27.50 26.30
N GLU A 63 43.84 -28.78 26.55
CA GLU A 63 43.06 -29.35 27.68
C GLU A 63 41.54 -29.47 27.49
N GLY A 64 41.13 -30.48 26.71
CA GLY A 64 39.76 -30.98 26.72
C GLY A 64 39.56 -32.17 25.80
N GLU A 65 39.66 -33.39 26.33
CA GLU A 65 39.33 -34.61 25.61
C GLU A 65 37.86 -34.61 25.13
N GLY A 66 37.65 -34.79 23.83
CA GLY A 66 36.41 -35.32 23.26
C GLY A 66 35.63 -34.37 22.35
N GLY A 67 35.83 -34.50 21.03
CA GLY A 67 34.94 -33.88 20.04
C GLY A 67 35.58 -33.64 18.68
N ALA A 68 36.00 -34.70 17.99
CA ALA A 68 36.49 -34.58 16.63
C ALA A 68 35.34 -34.37 15.63
N GLY A 69 35.49 -33.37 14.77
CA GLY A 69 35.04 -33.41 13.38
C GLY A 69 33.83 -32.55 13.03
N PHE A 70 34.04 -31.26 12.76
CA PHE A 70 33.10 -30.49 11.94
C PHE A 70 33.78 -29.30 11.26
N LEU A 71 34.60 -29.59 10.26
CA LEU A 71 34.85 -28.77 9.07
C LEU A 71 35.75 -29.59 8.16
N ASP A 72 35.21 -29.99 7.01
CA ASP A 72 35.91 -30.79 6.01
C ASP A 72 37.09 -29.98 5.43
N GLU A 73 38.24 -30.61 5.19
CA GLU A 73 39.44 -29.94 4.63
C GLU A 73 39.14 -29.23 3.30
N LEU A 74 38.12 -29.71 2.59
CA LEU A 74 37.59 -29.12 1.36
C LEU A 74 36.96 -27.74 1.57
N GLU A 75 36.29 -27.51 2.71
CA GLU A 75 35.62 -26.25 3.01
C GLU A 75 36.62 -25.19 3.50
N LYS A 76 37.67 -25.63 4.19
CA LYS A 76 38.83 -24.79 4.56
C LYS A 76 39.61 -24.34 3.32
N GLY A 77 39.85 -25.24 2.36
CA GLY A 77 40.48 -24.90 1.09
C GLY A 77 39.67 -23.89 0.27
N ARG A 78 38.34 -24.06 0.21
CA ARG A 78 37.44 -23.13 -0.50
C ARG A 78 37.46 -21.73 0.08
N LEU A 79 37.40 -21.59 1.40
CA LEU A 79 37.41 -20.29 2.07
C LEU A 79 38.77 -19.58 1.95
N GLU A 80 39.88 -20.32 1.98
CA GLU A 80 41.20 -19.75 1.71
C GLU A 80 41.36 -19.29 0.25
N GLU A 81 40.77 -20.00 -0.71
CA GLU A 81 40.82 -19.63 -2.13
C GLU A 81 39.94 -18.42 -2.44
N GLU A 82 38.73 -18.34 -1.87
CA GLU A 82 37.84 -17.17 -1.98
C GLU A 82 38.47 -15.92 -1.35
N ALA A 83 39.15 -16.05 -0.21
CA ALA A 83 39.89 -14.94 0.40
C ALA A 83 41.08 -14.50 -0.47
N ARG A 84 41.87 -15.44 -1.02
CA ARG A 84 42.99 -15.11 -1.92
C ARG A 84 42.52 -14.45 -3.22
N GLU A 85 41.39 -14.86 -3.76
CA GLU A 85 40.82 -14.28 -4.99
C GLU A 85 40.32 -12.85 -4.73
N TYR A 86 39.65 -12.63 -3.59
CA TYR A 86 39.22 -11.30 -3.14
C TYR A 86 40.38 -10.30 -2.98
N PHE A 87 41.51 -10.72 -2.40
CA PHE A 87 42.68 -9.84 -2.22
C PHE A 87 43.51 -9.65 -3.50
N ARG A 88 43.48 -10.61 -4.43
CA ARG A 88 44.16 -10.49 -5.75
C ARG A 88 43.53 -9.40 -6.62
N ASP A 89 42.22 -9.19 -6.50
CA ASP A 89 41.50 -8.15 -7.23
C ASP A 89 41.65 -6.76 -6.59
N PHE A 90 41.96 -6.69 -5.29
CA PHE A 90 42.17 -5.45 -4.57
C PHE A 90 43.56 -4.83 -4.82
N GLY A 91 44.58 -5.64 -5.12
CA GLY A 91 45.96 -5.19 -5.29
C GLY A 91 46.34 -4.67 -6.69
N LYS A 92 45.39 -4.49 -7.61
CA LYS A 92 45.67 -4.13 -9.03
C LYS A 92 45.24 -2.73 -9.47
N LYS A 93 44.77 -1.89 -8.55
CA LYS A 93 44.47 -0.50 -8.85
C LYS A 93 45.01 0.36 -7.73
N ASP A 94 46.21 0.90 -7.96
CA ASP A 94 46.59 2.28 -7.68
C ASP A 94 48.13 2.36 -7.70
N GLU A 95 48.68 2.34 -8.91
CA GLU A 95 49.99 2.95 -9.19
C GLU A 95 49.76 3.92 -10.34
N ASP A 96 49.70 5.21 -10.01
CA ASP A 96 49.97 6.33 -10.91
C ASP A 96 50.37 7.55 -10.06
N PRO A 97 51.09 8.52 -10.62
CA PRO A 97 52.40 8.91 -10.09
C PRO A 97 52.35 10.21 -9.30
N GLU A 98 53.41 10.37 -8.50
CA GLU A 98 53.74 11.54 -7.67
C GLU A 98 53.54 12.87 -8.42
N GLU A 99 52.65 13.71 -7.89
CA GLU A 99 52.54 15.12 -8.26
C GLU A 99 53.30 15.94 -7.20
N GLU A 100 54.46 16.49 -7.59
CA GLU A 100 55.24 17.42 -6.79
C GLU A 100 54.39 18.65 -6.45
N VAL A 101 54.19 18.90 -5.15
CA VAL A 101 53.56 20.13 -4.66
C VAL A 101 54.63 21.01 -4.02
N ASP A 102 54.81 22.19 -4.62
CA ASP A 102 55.75 23.24 -4.26
C ASP A 102 55.46 23.82 -2.86
N ALA A 103 56.52 23.93 -2.05
CA ALA A 103 56.46 24.32 -0.65
C ALA A 103 56.45 25.84 -0.50
N GLY A 104 55.27 26.41 -0.30
CA GLY A 104 55.09 27.79 0.13
C GLY A 104 55.31 27.96 1.63
N THR A 105 56.39 28.65 1.99
CA THR A 105 56.81 29.14 3.31
C THR A 105 55.66 29.74 4.13
N VAL A 106 55.47 29.24 5.37
CA VAL A 106 54.63 29.87 6.40
C VAL A 106 55.57 30.57 7.38
N ASP A 107 55.40 31.89 7.49
CA ASP A 107 56.06 32.74 8.47
C ASP A 107 55.23 32.75 9.76
N ALA A 108 55.93 32.67 10.88
CA ALA A 108 55.37 32.54 12.22
C ALA A 108 55.60 33.81 13.03
N SER A 109 54.53 34.37 13.58
CA SER A 109 54.53 35.25 14.76
C SER A 109 53.12 35.11 15.36
N GLU A 110 52.97 34.43 16.49
CA GLU A 110 53.07 35.03 17.84
C GLU A 110 52.28 36.34 17.92
N ASP A 111 51.11 36.29 18.55
CA ASP A 111 50.82 37.14 19.69
C ASP A 111 49.60 36.60 20.47
N GLU A 112 49.82 36.51 21.77
CA GLU A 112 48.87 36.18 22.84
C GLU A 112 47.86 37.32 22.98
N ASP A 113 46.62 37.03 23.39
CA ASP A 113 45.91 37.83 24.39
C ASP A 113 44.66 37.08 24.87
N GLU A 114 44.70 36.73 26.15
CA GLU A 114 43.58 36.29 26.98
C GLU A 114 42.62 37.46 27.21
N VAL A 115 41.32 37.28 26.95
CA VAL A 115 40.27 38.06 27.60
C VAL A 115 39.06 37.15 27.85
N ASP A 116 38.85 36.82 29.12
CA ASP A 116 37.58 36.37 29.68
C ASP A 116 36.53 37.46 29.51
N GLU A 117 35.31 37.11 29.12
CA GLU A 117 34.09 37.79 29.62
C GLU A 117 32.86 36.92 29.32
N ASP A 118 32.27 36.41 30.41
CA ASP A 118 30.87 36.02 30.52
C ASP A 118 29.98 37.18 30.07
N ASP A 119 28.91 36.92 29.32
CA ASP A 119 27.56 37.31 29.76
C ASP A 119 26.43 36.89 28.81
N ASP A 120 25.32 36.60 29.47
CA ASP A 120 24.00 36.23 28.99
C ASP A 120 23.41 37.18 27.94
N GLU A 121 22.89 36.64 26.83
CA GLU A 121 21.96 37.36 25.96
C GLU A 121 20.54 36.79 26.09
N GLN A 122 19.82 37.34 27.07
CA GLN A 122 18.36 37.20 27.18
C GLN A 122 17.68 38.07 26.11
N LEU A 123 16.88 37.40 25.29
CA LEU A 123 15.82 37.96 24.45
C LEU A 123 14.96 38.97 25.21
N ARG A 124 15.00 40.24 24.80
CA ARG A 124 13.91 41.20 25.02
C ARG A 124 13.53 41.88 23.72
N LEU A 125 12.35 41.49 23.24
CA LEU A 125 11.53 42.26 22.31
C LEU A 125 11.00 43.49 23.07
N SER A 126 11.22 44.67 22.51
CA SER A 126 10.43 45.85 22.82
C SER A 126 9.97 46.48 21.52
N ASP A 127 8.66 46.56 21.41
CA ASP A 127 7.90 47.43 20.52
C ASP A 127 8.18 48.92 20.83
N ASP A 128 7.63 49.76 19.94
CA ASP A 128 7.42 51.22 20.01
C ASP A 128 8.46 52.12 19.32
N ASP A 129 8.07 52.67 18.15
CA ASP A 129 7.81 54.11 17.92
C ASP A 129 7.70 54.37 16.39
N GLU A 130 6.50 54.64 15.89
CA GLU A 130 5.94 55.98 15.65
C GLU A 130 6.64 56.80 14.54
N VAL A 131 5.90 56.91 13.42
CA VAL A 131 5.58 58.12 12.67
C VAL A 131 6.64 59.23 12.59
N ASN A 132 7.20 59.43 11.40
CA ASN A 132 7.35 60.80 10.86
C ASN A 132 7.42 60.85 9.33
N SER A 133 6.43 61.56 8.78
CA SER A 133 6.37 62.10 7.43
C SER A 133 7.38 63.25 7.25
N VAL A 134 8.19 63.25 6.18
CA VAL A 134 8.76 64.49 5.60
C VAL A 134 8.88 64.36 4.08
N GLU A 135 8.35 65.37 3.40
CA GLU A 135 8.39 65.61 1.96
C GLU A 135 9.79 65.97 1.42
N SER A 136 10.00 65.60 0.15
CA SER A 136 10.71 66.35 -0.89
C SER A 136 12.23 66.60 -0.78
N ARG A 137 12.98 66.16 -1.81
CA ARG A 137 13.75 67.06 -2.69
C ARG A 137 14.41 66.35 -3.85
N SER A 138 14.15 66.88 -5.04
CA SER A 138 14.86 66.65 -6.29
C SER A 138 16.29 67.21 -6.23
N THR A 139 17.27 66.50 -6.80
CA THR A 139 18.50 67.12 -7.33
C THR A 139 19.02 66.38 -8.56
N THR A 140 19.10 67.14 -9.63
CA THR A 140 19.73 66.88 -10.93
C THR A 140 21.25 67.08 -10.86
N THR A 141 22.06 66.26 -11.54
CA THR A 141 23.42 66.61 -12.06
C THR A 141 23.87 65.47 -12.99
N LEU A 142 23.84 65.63 -14.32
CA LEU A 142 24.87 66.19 -15.24
C LEU A 142 26.24 65.46 -15.27
N SER A 143 26.36 64.59 -16.29
CA SER A 143 27.44 64.38 -17.29
C SER A 143 28.92 64.62 -16.98
N ALA A 144 29.79 63.67 -17.38
CA ALA A 144 30.90 63.80 -18.37
C ALA A 144 31.63 62.43 -18.56
N PRO A 145 32.67 62.25 -19.41
CA PRO A 145 32.52 61.69 -20.75
C PRO A 145 33.45 60.48 -21.08
N GLN A 146 33.26 59.98 -22.30
CA GLN A 146 33.97 58.91 -23.02
C GLN A 146 35.51 58.98 -23.00
N THR A 147 36.15 57.81 -23.06
CA THR A 147 37.36 57.59 -23.85
C THR A 147 37.32 56.22 -24.52
N SER A 148 37.59 56.23 -25.83
CA SER A 148 37.86 55.10 -26.73
C SER A 148 39.36 54.78 -26.75
N ILE A 149 39.73 53.56 -27.13
CA ILE A 149 40.96 53.11 -27.86
C ILE A 149 40.73 51.60 -28.12
N GLY A 150 40.58 51.14 -29.38
CA GLY A 150 41.66 50.53 -30.20
C GLY A 150 41.88 49.07 -29.79
N GLY A 151 41.62 48.00 -30.55
CA GLY A 151 41.71 47.80 -31.99
C GLY A 151 43.02 47.07 -32.31
N THR A 152 43.01 45.75 -32.48
CA THR A 152 43.96 44.99 -33.33
C THR A 152 43.45 43.59 -33.63
N ASP A 153 43.32 43.33 -34.93
CA ASP A 153 43.25 42.02 -35.57
C ASP A 153 44.53 41.20 -35.33
N THR A 154 44.39 39.88 -35.17
CA THR A 154 45.38 38.94 -35.72
C THR A 154 44.69 37.66 -36.19
N ASN A 155 44.69 37.50 -37.51
CA ASN A 155 44.40 36.29 -38.24
C ASN A 155 45.71 35.47 -38.30
N SER A 156 45.70 34.18 -37.95
CA SER A 156 46.79 33.26 -38.28
C SER A 156 46.27 31.84 -38.49
N SER A 157 46.32 31.43 -39.76
CA SER A 157 46.38 30.05 -40.22
C SER A 157 47.38 29.19 -39.45
N ARG A 158 47.17 27.87 -39.37
CA ARG A 158 48.07 26.88 -40.03
C ARG A 158 47.72 25.41 -39.69
N PHE A 159 47.76 24.62 -40.77
CA PHE A 159 48.21 23.22 -40.92
C PHE A 159 47.40 22.05 -40.32
N SER A 160 46.80 21.33 -41.27
CA SER A 160 46.71 19.88 -41.37
C SER A 160 48.04 19.16 -41.11
N ASP A 161 48.02 18.11 -40.29
CA ASP A 161 48.81 16.92 -40.55
C ASP A 161 48.12 15.67 -39.98
N ASP A 162 48.02 14.66 -40.85
CA ASP A 162 47.45 13.35 -40.59
C ASP A 162 48.44 12.49 -39.80
N SER A 163 47.98 11.90 -38.68
CA SER A 163 48.57 10.65 -38.20
C SER A 163 47.50 9.74 -37.62
N ILE A 164 47.24 8.69 -38.38
CA ILE A 164 46.37 7.56 -38.11
C ILE A 164 46.90 6.80 -36.89
N ILE A 165 46.11 6.76 -35.81
CA ILE A 165 46.18 5.71 -34.79
C ILE A 165 44.76 5.16 -34.64
N ALA A 166 44.59 3.88 -34.94
CA ALA A 166 43.32 3.19 -34.79
C ALA A 166 42.86 3.24 -33.32
N PRO A 167 41.64 3.70 -33.02
CA PRO A 167 41.11 3.64 -31.66
C PRO A 167 40.92 2.17 -31.27
N ALA A 168 41.37 1.82 -30.06
CA ALA A 168 41.06 0.55 -29.43
C ALA A 168 39.53 0.30 -29.45
N PRO A 169 39.08 -0.96 -29.62
CA PRO A 169 37.65 -1.26 -29.66
C PRO A 169 36.99 -0.78 -28.36
N PRO A 170 35.80 -0.15 -28.43
CA PRO A 170 35.12 0.33 -27.25
C PRO A 170 34.83 -0.85 -26.32
N VAL A 171 35.37 -0.77 -25.09
CA VAL A 171 34.93 -1.62 -23.99
C VAL A 171 33.40 -1.48 -23.90
N PRO A 172 32.64 -2.60 -23.93
CA PRO A 172 31.19 -2.52 -23.97
C PRO A 172 30.69 -1.84 -22.70
N LYS A 173 30.21 -0.60 -22.86
CA LYS A 173 29.51 0.14 -21.83
C LYS A 173 28.33 -0.72 -21.36
N THR A 174 28.43 -1.27 -20.15
CA THR A 174 27.29 -1.82 -19.39
C THR A 174 26.36 -0.67 -19.01
N VAL A 175 25.63 -0.13 -19.99
CA VAL A 175 24.70 1.00 -19.87
C VAL A 175 23.24 0.57 -20.12
N LYS A 176 22.99 -0.71 -20.43
CA LYS A 176 21.64 -1.20 -20.73
C LYS A 176 20.66 -1.11 -19.53
N GLY A 177 21.16 -1.08 -18.28
CA GLY A 177 20.30 -1.03 -17.10
C GLY A 177 19.60 0.33 -16.89
N THR A 178 20.35 1.43 -16.99
CA THR A 178 19.83 2.79 -16.76
C THR A 178 18.92 3.27 -17.88
N GLU A 179 19.18 2.85 -19.12
CA GLU A 179 18.37 3.26 -20.27
C GLU A 179 17.01 2.54 -20.32
N VAL A 180 16.97 1.25 -19.96
CA VAL A 180 15.72 0.50 -19.79
C VAL A 180 14.91 1.03 -18.61
N LEU A 181 15.57 1.38 -17.48
CA LEU A 181 14.91 1.99 -16.33
C LEU A 181 14.32 3.37 -16.71
N ASN A 182 15.07 4.22 -17.40
CA ASN A 182 14.58 5.51 -17.86
C ASN A 182 13.43 5.37 -18.87
N GLN A 183 13.51 4.45 -19.84
CA GLN A 183 12.43 4.21 -20.80
C GLN A 183 11.15 3.66 -20.14
N LEU A 184 11.28 2.74 -19.18
CA LEU A 184 10.15 2.28 -18.36
C LEU A 184 9.53 3.47 -17.63
N ILE A 185 10.35 4.27 -16.92
CA ILE A 185 9.84 5.41 -16.15
C ILE A 185 9.19 6.49 -17.05
N PHE A 186 9.71 6.77 -18.24
CA PHE A 186 9.08 7.69 -19.20
C PHE A 186 7.74 7.17 -19.75
N SER A 187 7.61 5.85 -19.96
CA SER A 187 6.32 5.24 -20.33
C SER A 187 5.29 5.30 -19.19
N TYR A 188 5.74 5.40 -17.94
CA TYR A 188 4.90 5.55 -16.74
C TYR A 188 4.40 6.98 -16.48
N VAL A 189 4.86 8.00 -17.24
CA VAL A 189 4.45 9.42 -17.08
C VAL A 189 2.95 9.63 -17.35
N ARG A 190 2.25 8.64 -17.91
CA ARG A 190 0.78 8.58 -17.96
C ARG A 190 0.26 7.54 -16.97
N GLN A 191 0.43 7.80 -15.68
CA GLN A 191 -0.35 7.03 -14.72
C GLN A 191 -1.84 7.31 -15.00
N PRO A 192 -2.68 6.26 -15.10
CA PRO A 192 -4.11 6.47 -15.18
C PRO A 192 -4.52 7.32 -13.98
N ARG A 193 -5.40 8.28 -14.23
CA ARG A 193 -5.99 9.13 -13.19
C ARG A 193 -6.38 8.26 -12.01
N ASP A 194 -5.87 8.57 -10.81
CA ASP A 194 -6.38 7.89 -9.62
C ASP A 194 -7.82 8.37 -9.45
N GLU A 195 -8.79 7.48 -9.58
CA GLU A 195 -10.21 7.83 -9.49
C GLU A 195 -10.59 8.31 -8.08
N GLN A 196 -9.73 8.05 -7.09
CA GLN A 196 -9.92 8.41 -5.69
C GLN A 196 -9.44 9.83 -5.42
N LEU A 197 -10.28 10.60 -4.74
CA LEU A 197 -9.91 11.93 -4.25
C LEU A 197 -8.83 11.80 -3.16
N PRO A 198 -7.92 12.79 -3.01
CA PRO A 198 -6.88 12.77 -1.98
C PRO A 198 -7.38 12.51 -0.56
N GLU A 199 -8.58 12.98 -0.22
CA GLU A 199 -9.25 12.77 1.08
C GLU A 199 -9.52 11.27 1.32
N GLN A 200 -10.11 10.61 0.32
CA GLN A 200 -10.44 9.18 0.34
C GLN A 200 -9.17 8.34 0.30
N TYR A 201 -8.21 8.78 -0.49
CA TYR A 201 -6.91 8.17 -0.63
C TYR A 201 -6.13 8.16 0.68
N SER A 202 -6.01 9.32 1.34
CA SER A 202 -5.40 9.46 2.67
C SER A 202 -6.11 8.61 3.73
N SER A 203 -7.46 8.67 3.77
CA SER A 203 -8.27 7.89 4.71
C SER A 203 -8.02 6.39 4.56
N LYS A 204 -7.94 5.89 3.32
CA LYS A 204 -7.62 4.50 3.02
C LYS A 204 -6.25 4.10 3.58
N TRP A 205 -5.21 4.93 3.40
CA TRP A 205 -3.88 4.65 3.95
C TRP A 205 -3.86 4.64 5.47
N VAL A 206 -4.58 5.58 6.11
CA VAL A 206 -4.75 5.60 7.57
C VAL A 206 -5.39 4.29 8.01
N GLU A 207 -6.53 3.91 7.44
CA GLU A 207 -7.22 2.66 7.74
C GLU A 207 -6.31 1.45 7.56
N ILE A 208 -5.57 1.37 6.45
CA ILE A 208 -4.63 0.28 6.21
C ILE A 208 -3.57 0.21 7.31
N LEU A 209 -2.95 1.33 7.70
CA LEU A 209 -1.94 1.33 8.76
C LEU A 209 -2.55 0.92 10.11
N LYS A 210 -3.74 1.45 10.47
CA LYS A 210 -4.41 1.12 11.73
C LYS A 210 -5.24 -0.17 11.70
N GLU A 211 -5.36 -0.90 10.58
CA GLU A 211 -5.94 -2.25 10.50
C GLU A 211 -4.90 -3.33 10.24
N PHE A 212 -4.02 -3.13 9.25
CA PHE A 212 -3.07 -4.11 8.73
C PHE A 212 -1.61 -3.83 9.07
N GLY A 213 -1.29 -2.67 9.63
CA GLY A 213 0.09 -2.32 9.99
C GLY A 213 0.92 -1.88 8.78
N TYR A 214 2.25 -1.94 8.92
CA TYR A 214 3.19 -1.56 7.85
C TYR A 214 3.12 -2.54 6.68
N GLU A 215 2.92 -3.83 6.96
CA GLU A 215 2.74 -4.86 5.94
C GLU A 215 1.59 -4.55 4.98
N GLY A 216 0.45 -4.08 5.50
CA GLY A 216 -0.66 -3.66 4.65
C GLY A 216 -0.34 -2.43 3.81
N LEU A 217 0.39 -1.46 4.35
CA LEU A 217 0.84 -0.29 3.58
C LEU A 217 1.76 -0.73 2.43
N ILE A 218 2.68 -1.66 2.70
CA ILE A 218 3.63 -2.16 1.72
C ILE A 218 2.90 -2.90 0.60
N ASP A 219 1.94 -3.77 0.93
CA ASP A 219 1.16 -4.51 -0.07
C ASP A 219 0.36 -3.56 -0.97
N GLU A 220 -0.30 -2.54 -0.40
CA GLU A 220 -1.02 -1.53 -1.17
C GLU A 220 -0.09 -0.65 -2.01
N ALA A 221 1.09 -0.26 -1.48
CA ALA A 221 2.07 0.52 -2.24
C ALA A 221 2.64 -0.28 -3.41
N LEU A 222 2.97 -1.57 -3.23
CA LEU A 222 3.39 -2.45 -4.31
C LEU A 222 2.28 -2.64 -5.36
N LEU A 223 1.01 -2.65 -4.93
CA LEU A 223 -0.12 -2.71 -5.84
C LEU A 223 -0.25 -1.42 -6.66
N LYS A 224 -0.18 -0.26 -6.02
CA LYS A 224 -0.41 1.05 -6.64
C LYS A 224 0.79 1.63 -7.40
N GLU A 225 2.00 1.16 -7.12
CA GLU A 225 3.22 1.68 -7.72
C GLU A 225 3.98 0.58 -8.47
N PRO A 226 3.74 0.43 -9.78
CA PRO A 226 4.36 -0.62 -10.59
C PRO A 226 5.89 -0.58 -10.60
N VAL A 227 6.50 0.62 -10.50
CA VAL A 227 7.97 0.72 -10.43
C VAL A 227 8.50 0.00 -9.21
N LEU A 228 7.80 0.02 -8.06
CA LEU A 228 8.22 -0.74 -6.90
C LEU A 228 8.28 -2.24 -7.20
N ARG A 229 7.44 -2.79 -8.09
CA ARG A 229 7.46 -4.22 -8.42
C ARG A 229 8.73 -4.64 -9.16
N THR A 230 9.27 -3.76 -10.01
CA THR A 230 10.46 -4.03 -10.83
C THR A 230 11.78 -3.75 -10.10
N LEU A 231 11.73 -3.05 -8.96
CA LEU A 231 12.92 -2.77 -8.14
C LEU A 231 13.44 -4.03 -7.44
N VAL A 232 14.64 -3.85 -6.86
CA VAL A 232 15.54 -4.85 -6.26
C VAL A 232 14.88 -6.00 -5.50
N HIS A 233 15.60 -7.11 -5.41
CA HIS A 233 15.30 -8.17 -4.44
C HIS A 233 15.28 -7.59 -3.02
N GLY A 234 14.31 -8.03 -2.21
CA GLY A 234 14.20 -7.55 -0.83
C GLY A 234 13.54 -6.18 -0.64
N LYS A 235 13.03 -5.52 -1.70
CA LYS A 235 12.26 -4.26 -1.61
C LYS A 235 11.20 -4.22 -0.51
N ARG A 236 10.52 -5.34 -0.24
CA ARG A 236 9.50 -5.46 0.80
C ARG A 236 10.11 -5.20 2.19
N GLN A 237 11.27 -5.80 2.44
CA GLN A 237 12.04 -5.59 3.66
C GLN A 237 12.54 -4.13 3.76
N ILE A 238 13.03 -3.57 2.65
CA ILE A 238 13.52 -2.19 2.63
C ILE A 238 12.37 -1.21 2.94
N MET A 239 11.19 -1.41 2.34
CA MET A 239 9.99 -0.62 2.65
C MET A 239 9.57 -0.78 4.12
N HIS A 240 9.65 -2.01 4.66
CA HIS A 240 9.36 -2.26 6.07
C HIS A 240 10.34 -1.51 6.98
N ASN A 241 11.63 -1.55 6.66
CA ASN A 241 12.69 -0.81 7.36
C ASN A 241 12.44 0.71 7.33
N ILE A 242 12.07 1.27 6.17
CA ILE A 242 11.73 2.68 6.02
C ILE A 242 10.54 3.06 6.90
N LEU A 243 9.40 2.37 6.72
CA LEU A 243 8.15 2.73 7.38
C LEU A 243 8.20 2.51 8.90
N SER A 244 8.86 1.45 9.35
CA SER A 244 9.02 1.18 10.77
C SER A 244 10.03 2.10 11.46
N SER A 245 10.96 2.71 10.74
CA SER A 245 11.90 3.70 11.30
C SER A 245 11.24 5.06 11.60
N ILE A 246 10.06 5.33 11.03
CA ILE A 246 9.29 6.56 11.27
C ILE A 246 8.37 6.32 12.47
N SER A 247 8.32 7.26 13.44
CA SER A 247 7.33 7.19 14.51
C SER A 247 5.92 7.01 13.94
N ARG A 248 5.15 6.06 14.48
CA ARG A 248 3.79 5.79 13.99
C ARG A 248 2.90 7.03 14.07
N LYS A 249 3.06 7.88 15.08
CA LYS A 249 2.30 9.12 15.22
C LYS A 249 2.67 10.11 14.11
N LEU A 250 3.97 10.28 13.84
CA LEU A 250 4.46 11.12 12.74
C LEU A 250 4.00 10.60 11.38
N LEU A 251 4.08 9.28 11.13
CA LEU A 251 3.60 8.67 9.90
C LEU A 251 2.09 8.89 9.72
N LEU A 252 1.29 8.64 10.75
CA LEU A 252 -0.15 8.88 10.71
C LEU A 252 -0.47 10.36 10.44
N SER A 253 0.25 11.29 11.06
CA SER A 253 -0.02 12.71 10.86
C SER A 253 0.37 13.20 9.46
N MET A 254 1.45 12.64 8.89
CA MET A 254 1.80 12.92 7.50
C MET A 254 0.72 12.41 6.54
N ILE A 255 0.30 11.15 6.70
CA ILE A 255 -0.75 10.55 5.86
C ILE A 255 -2.05 11.35 5.97
N SER A 256 -2.44 11.73 7.19
CA SER A 256 -3.69 12.44 7.47
C SER A 256 -3.64 13.91 7.06
N GLY A 257 -2.44 14.46 6.80
CA GLY A 257 -2.22 15.84 6.41
C GLY A 257 -2.38 16.86 7.54
N ASP A 258 -2.30 16.43 8.81
CA ASP A 258 -2.39 17.28 9.99
C ASP A 258 -1.01 17.54 10.66
N LEU A 259 0.09 17.03 10.09
CA LEU A 259 1.44 17.27 10.59
C LEU A 259 1.74 18.78 10.81
N PRO A 260 1.47 19.70 9.87
CA PRO A 260 1.74 21.11 10.09
C PRO A 260 0.97 21.69 11.27
N GLU A 261 -0.33 21.35 11.39
CA GLU A 261 -1.21 21.78 12.48
C GLU A 261 -0.70 21.28 13.84
N LEU A 262 -0.26 20.02 13.92
CA LEU A 262 0.30 19.45 15.15
C LEU A 262 1.63 20.08 15.57
N ILE A 263 2.48 20.44 14.61
CA ILE A 263 3.75 21.16 14.87
C ILE A 263 3.46 22.60 15.32
N ALA A 264 2.55 23.32 14.65
CA ALA A 264 2.16 24.68 15.02
C ALA A 264 1.57 24.73 16.44
N ASN A 265 0.76 23.72 16.80
CA ASN A 265 0.19 23.56 18.13
C ASN A 265 1.15 22.96 19.17
N LYS A 266 2.43 22.76 18.81
CA LYS A 266 3.48 22.24 19.70
C LYS A 266 3.12 20.89 20.35
N ASP A 267 2.50 19.97 19.60
CA ASP A 267 2.30 18.60 20.10
C ASP A 267 3.66 18.02 20.51
N PRO A 268 3.85 17.61 21.78
CA PRO A 268 5.18 17.34 22.32
C PRO A 268 5.83 16.12 21.68
N GLU A 269 5.04 15.10 21.31
CA GLU A 269 5.56 13.87 20.73
C GLU A 269 5.95 14.06 19.26
N ILE A 270 5.10 14.73 18.49
CA ILE A 270 5.38 15.06 17.08
C ILE A 270 6.54 16.04 16.97
N THR A 271 6.59 17.07 17.83
CA THR A 271 7.68 18.05 17.84
C THR A 271 9.01 17.42 18.23
N ALA A 272 9.03 16.55 19.25
CA ALA A 272 10.24 15.83 19.65
C ALA A 272 10.76 14.91 18.54
N GLU A 273 9.86 14.17 17.88
CA GLU A 273 10.24 13.28 16.78
C GLU A 273 10.73 14.07 15.57
N HIS A 274 10.02 15.13 15.17
CA HIS A 274 10.46 15.98 14.05
C HIS A 274 11.82 16.61 14.31
N LYS A 275 12.06 17.11 15.54
CA LYS A 275 13.36 17.61 15.98
C LYS A 275 14.46 16.54 15.83
N ARG A 276 14.20 15.32 16.30
CA ARG A 276 15.14 14.18 16.17
C ARG A 276 15.48 13.85 14.71
N VAL A 277 14.47 13.82 13.83
CA VAL A 277 14.68 13.56 12.40
C VAL A 277 15.47 14.70 11.76
N LYS A 278 15.12 15.96 12.08
CA LYS A 278 15.82 17.16 11.61
C LYS A 278 17.29 17.17 12.03
N GLU A 279 17.60 16.91 13.29
CA GLU A 279 18.99 16.87 13.79
C GLU A 279 19.82 15.83 13.03
N GLN A 280 19.27 14.64 12.78
CA GLN A 280 19.97 13.60 12.04
C GLN A 280 20.15 13.91 10.55
N SER A 281 19.30 14.75 9.95
CA SER A 281 19.35 15.08 8.52
C SER A 281 20.60 15.88 8.11
N ALA A 282 21.31 16.47 9.07
CA ALA A 282 22.63 17.08 8.84
C ALA A 282 23.72 16.04 8.57
N HIS A 283 23.47 14.76 8.88
CA HIS A 283 24.46 13.68 8.82
C HIS A 283 24.01 12.51 7.94
N ALA A 284 22.80 12.56 7.37
CA ALA A 284 22.23 11.47 6.61
C ALA A 284 21.46 12.00 5.40
N PRO A 285 21.53 11.29 4.25
CA PRO A 285 20.57 11.52 3.18
C PRO A 285 19.16 11.22 3.68
N GLY A 286 18.15 11.88 3.13
CA GLY A 286 16.80 11.78 3.67
C GLY A 286 15.70 12.21 2.72
N CYS A 287 14.47 11.98 3.19
CA CYS A 287 13.27 12.50 2.57
C CYS A 287 12.74 13.68 3.39
N TYR A 288 12.22 14.65 2.66
CA TYR A 288 11.52 15.80 3.18
C TYR A 288 10.14 15.89 2.52
N THR A 289 9.24 16.66 3.11
CA THR A 289 7.95 16.98 2.51
C THR A 289 7.60 18.45 2.71
N HIS A 290 6.83 18.99 1.78
CA HIS A 290 6.25 20.32 1.82
C HIS A 290 4.74 20.20 1.96
N PHE A 291 4.15 21.04 2.80
CA PHE A 291 2.70 21.24 2.87
C PHE A 291 2.38 22.69 2.56
N LEU A 292 1.43 22.93 1.65
CA LEU A 292 0.92 24.27 1.37
C LEU A 292 -0.07 24.69 2.47
N VAL A 293 0.36 25.48 3.45
CA VAL A 293 -0.44 25.82 4.64
C VAL A 293 -0.11 27.22 5.14
N ASP A 294 -0.94 27.77 6.02
CA ASP A 294 -0.66 28.99 6.76
C ASP A 294 0.26 28.75 7.99
N GLU A 295 0.48 29.79 8.79
CA GLU A 295 1.26 29.72 10.02
C GLU A 295 0.67 28.88 11.15
N HIS A 296 -0.62 28.55 11.07
CA HIS A 296 -1.30 27.65 11.99
C HIS A 296 -1.34 26.21 11.47
N GLY A 297 -0.73 25.95 10.30
CA GLY A 297 -0.72 24.64 9.67
C GLY A 297 -2.06 24.28 9.00
N LEU A 298 -2.94 25.26 8.77
CA LEU A 298 -4.20 25.07 8.08
C LEU A 298 -3.99 25.18 6.57
N SER A 299 -4.52 24.21 5.83
CA SER A 299 -4.54 24.26 4.36
C SER A 299 -5.34 25.45 3.85
N PRO A 300 -5.11 25.87 2.59
CA PRO A 300 -5.99 26.77 1.87
C PRO A 300 -7.45 26.32 1.88
N THR A 301 -8.36 27.28 1.85
CA THR A 301 -9.78 27.04 1.57
C THR A 301 -9.97 26.69 0.10
N VAL A 302 -11.12 26.11 -0.23
CA VAL A 302 -11.48 25.81 -1.61
C VAL A 302 -11.55 27.09 -2.46
N GLU A 303 -12.09 28.18 -1.92
CA GLU A 303 -12.16 29.49 -2.60
C GLU A 303 -10.77 30.09 -2.86
N GLU A 304 -9.88 30.04 -1.87
CA GLU A 304 -8.49 30.48 -2.02
C GLU A 304 -7.77 29.68 -3.12
N LEU A 305 -8.00 28.37 -3.20
CA LEU A 305 -7.42 27.51 -4.23
C LEU A 305 -8.03 27.75 -5.62
N GLU A 306 -9.34 28.01 -5.72
CA GLU A 306 -9.96 28.37 -7.00
C GLU A 306 -9.40 29.69 -7.54
N THR A 307 -9.18 30.66 -6.65
CA THR A 307 -8.52 31.93 -6.98
C THR A 307 -7.07 31.70 -7.43
N MET A 308 -6.31 30.88 -6.70
CA MET A 308 -4.94 30.50 -7.09
C MET A 308 -4.91 29.81 -8.46
N VAL A 309 -5.81 28.85 -8.72
CA VAL A 309 -5.96 28.17 -10.01
C VAL A 309 -6.20 29.18 -11.13
N TRP A 310 -7.08 30.16 -10.92
CA TRP A 310 -7.35 31.21 -11.90
C TRP A 310 -6.07 31.99 -12.24
N TYR A 311 -5.32 32.47 -11.24
CA TYR A 311 -4.03 33.14 -11.45
C TYR A 311 -3.02 32.26 -12.15
N MET A 312 -2.91 31.00 -11.74
CA MET A 312 -1.96 30.06 -12.32
C MET A 312 -2.31 29.73 -13.77
N ARG A 313 -3.59 29.72 -14.17
CA ARG A 313 -4.01 29.62 -15.58
C ARG A 313 -3.65 30.87 -16.38
N GLN A 314 -3.86 32.07 -15.82
CA GLN A 314 -3.41 33.31 -16.47
C GLN A 314 -1.89 33.32 -16.62
N TYR A 315 -1.17 32.80 -15.64
CA TYR A 315 0.28 32.63 -15.68
C TYR A 315 0.72 31.50 -16.62
N ASN A 316 -0.04 30.42 -16.80
CA ASN A 316 0.38 29.30 -17.65
C ASN A 316 0.07 29.54 -19.13
N HIS A 317 -1.13 30.00 -19.46
CA HIS A 317 -1.57 30.12 -20.84
C HIS A 317 -1.16 31.46 -21.45
N TYR A 318 -0.14 31.42 -22.30
CA TYR A 318 0.14 32.40 -23.35
C TYR A 318 0.25 31.62 -24.65
N GLY A 319 -0.58 31.94 -25.63
CA GLY A 319 -0.57 31.30 -26.95
C GLY A 319 -0.29 32.33 -28.05
N PRO A 320 0.40 31.94 -29.14
CA PRO A 320 0.51 32.77 -30.34
C PRO A 320 -0.91 33.12 -30.84
N GLY A 321 -1.29 34.39 -30.77
CA GLY A 321 -2.59 34.88 -31.25
C GLY A 321 -3.56 35.40 -30.18
N MET A 322 -3.29 35.22 -28.88
CA MET A 322 -3.97 36.04 -27.87
C MET A 322 -3.34 37.44 -27.85
N HIS A 323 -4.10 38.45 -28.27
CA HIS A 323 -3.65 39.84 -28.20
C HIS A 323 -3.20 40.17 -26.79
N HIS A 324 -2.03 40.79 -26.69
CA HIS A 324 -1.47 41.36 -25.46
C HIS A 324 -2.45 42.40 -24.88
N SER A 325 -3.46 41.97 -24.13
CA SER A 325 -3.99 42.87 -23.12
C SER A 325 -2.85 43.09 -22.15
N THR A 326 -2.46 44.35 -22.00
CA THR A 326 -1.37 44.80 -21.11
C THR A 326 -1.52 44.28 -19.67
N GLY A 327 -2.75 43.94 -19.25
CA GLY A 327 -3.07 43.42 -17.92
C GLY A 327 -2.40 42.09 -17.56
N ASN A 328 -2.31 41.12 -18.48
CA ASN A 328 -1.73 39.82 -18.13
C ASN A 328 -0.21 39.88 -17.94
N LYS A 329 0.47 40.76 -18.68
CA LYS A 329 1.94 40.94 -18.54
C LYS A 329 2.32 41.50 -17.17
N GLN A 330 1.53 42.45 -16.67
CA GLN A 330 1.76 43.06 -15.34
C GLN A 330 1.61 42.02 -14.23
N LEU A 331 0.60 41.14 -14.33
CA LEU A 331 0.39 40.05 -13.38
C LEU A 331 1.60 39.11 -13.31
N TRP A 332 2.10 38.62 -14.45
CA TRP A 332 3.23 37.68 -14.46
C TRP A 332 4.49 38.31 -13.86
N TYR A 333 4.74 39.58 -14.19
CA TYR A 333 5.86 40.32 -13.65
C TYR A 333 5.75 40.52 -12.14
N ALA A 334 4.55 40.82 -11.63
CA ALA A 334 4.30 40.91 -10.20
C ALA A 334 4.59 39.58 -9.49
N ILE A 335 4.11 38.45 -10.03
CA ILE A 335 4.37 37.11 -9.50
C ILE A 335 5.87 36.77 -9.53
N ASP A 336 6.56 37.03 -10.65
CA ASP A 336 8.00 36.74 -10.80
C ASP A 336 8.88 37.57 -9.84
N LYS A 337 8.41 38.75 -9.43
CA LYS A 337 9.16 39.65 -8.52
C LYS A 337 9.14 39.22 -7.05
N ILE A 338 8.22 38.33 -6.65
CA ILE A 338 7.99 38.01 -5.24
C ILE A 338 9.22 37.42 -4.53
N LYS A 339 9.95 36.51 -5.17
CA LYS A 339 11.18 35.92 -4.59
C LYS A 339 12.47 36.38 -5.25
N HIS A 340 12.36 37.14 -6.33
CA HIS A 340 13.49 37.57 -7.13
C HIS A 340 13.41 39.09 -7.32
N ALA A 341 13.80 39.86 -6.31
CA ALA A 341 13.80 41.31 -6.38
C ALA A 341 14.68 41.86 -7.54
N ASN A 342 15.68 41.06 -7.95
CA ASN A 342 16.60 41.38 -9.04
C ASN A 342 16.13 40.87 -10.42
N THR A 343 14.91 40.36 -10.56
CA THR A 343 14.46 39.89 -11.88
C THR A 343 14.42 41.07 -12.84
N PRO A 344 15.08 40.99 -14.02
CA PRO A 344 15.25 42.12 -14.93
C PRO A 344 13.94 42.85 -15.23
N ASP A 345 14.02 44.17 -15.44
CA ASP A 345 12.86 44.99 -15.74
C ASP A 345 12.16 44.56 -17.03
N ASP A 346 10.86 44.83 -17.08
CA ASP A 346 9.92 44.39 -18.13
C ASP A 346 10.36 44.72 -19.57
N THR A 347 11.21 45.74 -19.73
CA THR A 347 11.76 46.19 -21.01
C THR A 347 12.91 45.33 -21.53
N SER A 348 13.56 44.56 -20.66
CA SER A 348 14.76 43.75 -20.98
C SER A 348 14.46 42.28 -21.23
N ARG A 349 13.24 41.83 -20.90
CA ARG A 349 12.85 40.43 -21.05
C ARG A 349 12.33 40.15 -22.46
N PRO A 350 12.67 38.99 -23.05
CA PRO A 350 11.99 38.51 -24.25
C PRO A 350 10.47 38.51 -24.02
N ASN A 351 9.69 38.87 -25.04
CA ASN A 351 8.23 38.89 -24.96
C ASN A 351 7.73 37.54 -24.41
N GLY A 352 7.07 37.62 -23.26
CA GLY A 352 6.46 36.47 -22.61
C GLY A 352 7.27 35.86 -21.45
N PHE A 353 8.53 36.22 -21.18
CA PHE A 353 9.32 35.63 -20.09
C PHE A 353 8.51 35.35 -18.81
N ARG A 354 8.54 34.10 -18.35
CA ARG A 354 7.93 33.64 -17.09
C ARG A 354 8.92 32.78 -16.34
N GLU A 355 9.44 33.29 -15.22
CA GLU A 355 10.52 32.68 -14.42
C GLU A 355 10.25 31.20 -14.11
N TYR A 356 9.03 30.87 -13.68
CA TYR A 356 8.69 29.51 -13.25
C TYR A 356 8.46 28.53 -14.41
N LEU A 357 8.43 28.98 -15.67
CA LEU A 357 8.23 28.13 -16.85
C LEU A 357 9.47 28.05 -17.75
N GLN A 358 10.64 28.38 -17.20
CA GLN A 358 11.90 28.34 -17.92
C GLN A 358 12.59 27.00 -17.82
N THR A 359 13.41 26.74 -18.84
CA THR A 359 14.42 25.69 -18.79
C THR A 359 15.80 26.33 -18.82
N ASP A 360 16.68 25.86 -17.93
CA ASP A 360 18.05 26.35 -17.74
C ASP A 360 18.91 26.31 -19.03
N THR A 361 18.48 25.60 -20.07
CA THR A 361 19.32 25.21 -21.20
C THR A 361 19.23 26.11 -22.43
N THR A 362 18.19 26.92 -22.60
CA THR A 362 17.99 27.63 -23.89
C THR A 362 17.86 29.15 -23.79
N GLY A 363 17.80 29.70 -22.58
CA GLY A 363 17.85 31.15 -22.32
C GLY A 363 16.74 31.99 -22.96
N ASN A 364 15.83 31.42 -23.76
CA ASN A 364 14.92 32.18 -24.61
C ASN A 364 13.57 31.49 -24.88
N GLY A 365 13.18 30.47 -24.11
CA GLY A 365 11.92 29.76 -24.37
C GLY A 365 11.22 29.25 -23.13
N PHE A 366 9.90 29.39 -23.14
CA PHE A 366 9.02 28.61 -22.29
C PHE A 366 9.17 27.13 -22.60
N SER A 367 9.03 26.28 -21.57
CA SER A 367 8.94 24.84 -21.78
C SER A 367 7.49 24.39 -21.96
N ASP A 368 7.15 23.96 -23.17
CA ASP A 368 5.85 23.33 -23.45
C ASP A 368 5.58 22.13 -22.53
N ALA A 369 6.64 21.37 -22.20
CA ALA A 369 6.54 20.25 -21.27
C ALA A 369 6.17 20.70 -19.85
N GLN A 370 6.75 21.82 -19.39
CA GLN A 370 6.40 22.37 -18.08
C GLN A 370 4.97 22.92 -18.05
N GLN A 371 4.52 23.57 -19.13
CA GLN A 371 3.14 24.05 -19.28
C GLN A 371 2.14 22.89 -19.23
N VAL A 372 2.41 21.79 -19.92
CA VAL A 372 1.57 20.58 -19.89
C VAL A 372 1.47 20.00 -18.47
N CYS A 373 2.57 20.01 -17.71
CA CYS A 373 2.54 19.53 -16.33
C CYS A 373 1.74 20.48 -15.41
N VAL A 374 1.83 21.80 -15.61
CA VAL A 374 1.00 22.78 -14.89
C VAL A 374 -0.47 22.58 -15.24
N ASP A 375 -0.82 22.42 -16.52
CA ASP A 375 -2.19 22.14 -16.94
C ASP A 375 -2.72 20.86 -16.34
N THR A 376 -1.90 19.81 -16.29
CA THR A 376 -2.26 18.55 -15.65
C THR A 376 -2.58 18.76 -14.17
N PHE A 377 -1.70 19.46 -13.44
CA PHE A 377 -1.95 19.81 -12.04
C PHE A 377 -3.24 20.61 -11.86
N LEU A 378 -3.45 21.66 -12.67
CA LEU A 378 -4.61 22.54 -12.56
C LEU A 378 -5.92 21.81 -12.87
N ASN A 379 -5.95 20.98 -13.91
CA ASN A 379 -7.14 20.20 -14.27
C ASN A 379 -7.53 19.22 -13.16
N GLU A 380 -6.55 18.56 -12.53
CA GLU A 380 -6.82 17.61 -11.45
C GLU A 380 -7.19 18.31 -10.14
N LEU A 381 -6.56 19.45 -9.84
CA LEU A 381 -6.93 20.28 -8.70
C LEU A 381 -8.36 20.83 -8.85
N GLU A 382 -8.72 21.41 -10.00
CA GLU A 382 -10.09 21.87 -10.27
C GLU A 382 -11.11 20.74 -10.11
N TYR A 383 -10.81 19.55 -10.62
CA TYR A 383 -11.67 18.40 -10.42
C TYR A 383 -11.84 18.07 -8.93
N ARG A 384 -10.77 18.06 -8.14
CA ARG A 384 -10.83 17.86 -6.70
C ARG A 384 -11.70 18.93 -6.03
N LEU A 385 -11.46 20.21 -6.32
CA LEU A 385 -12.19 21.35 -5.75
C LEU A 385 -13.68 21.32 -6.12
N SER A 386 -14.03 20.83 -7.31
CA SER A 386 -15.44 20.67 -7.75
C SER A 386 -16.26 19.73 -6.87
N LYS A 387 -15.60 18.88 -6.05
CA LYS A 387 -16.26 17.94 -5.14
C LYS A 387 -16.65 18.56 -3.80
N TYR A 388 -16.17 19.77 -3.52
CA TYR A 388 -16.48 20.49 -2.30
C TYR A 388 -17.70 21.39 -2.50
N SER A 389 -18.72 21.19 -1.65
CA SER A 389 -19.90 22.06 -1.60
C SER A 389 -19.63 23.37 -0.84
N ASN A 390 -18.79 23.32 0.20
CA ASN A 390 -18.43 24.49 1.01
C ASN A 390 -17.12 25.11 0.55
N LYS A 391 -17.20 26.29 -0.07
CA LYS A 391 -16.04 27.03 -0.59
C LYS A 391 -15.11 27.58 0.51
N LEU A 392 -15.64 27.81 1.70
CA LEU A 392 -14.87 28.32 2.85
C LEU A 392 -14.17 27.21 3.64
N SER A 393 -14.40 25.94 3.30
CA SER A 393 -13.74 24.83 4.00
C SER A 393 -12.29 24.66 3.52
N THR A 394 -11.39 24.37 4.45
CA THR A 394 -10.00 23.96 4.13
C THR A 394 -9.98 22.56 3.54
N ILE A 395 -9.10 22.31 2.56
CA ILE A 395 -8.90 20.95 2.03
C ILE A 395 -8.01 20.10 2.96
N LYS A 396 -8.29 18.81 3.09
CA LYS A 396 -7.47 17.87 3.88
C LYS A 396 -7.37 16.51 3.16
N PRO A 397 -6.17 15.96 2.88
CA PRO A 397 -4.84 16.52 3.22
C PRO A 397 -4.54 17.79 2.41
N SER A 398 -3.59 18.62 2.88
CA SER A 398 -3.14 19.76 2.06
C SER A 398 -2.46 19.30 0.76
N ILE A 399 -2.19 20.22 -0.16
CA ILE A 399 -1.35 19.95 -1.33
C ILE A 399 0.08 19.73 -0.85
N THR A 400 0.68 18.60 -1.26
CA THR A 400 2.01 18.20 -0.78
C THR A 400 3.06 18.02 -1.88
N GLU A 401 4.33 18.21 -1.53
CA GLU A 401 5.46 17.69 -2.29
C GLU A 401 6.26 16.76 -1.38
N THR A 402 6.80 15.68 -1.93
CA THR A 402 7.73 14.80 -1.22
C THR A 402 8.93 14.59 -2.09
N GLY A 403 10.12 14.78 -1.51
CA GLY A 403 11.37 14.69 -2.25
C GLY A 403 12.50 14.07 -1.44
N TYR A 404 13.50 13.60 -2.15
CA TYR A 404 14.76 13.10 -1.61
C TYR A 404 15.90 14.10 -1.78
N ALA A 405 16.81 14.14 -0.81
CA ALA A 405 18.08 14.84 -0.95
C ALA A 405 19.21 14.14 -0.19
N ILE A 406 20.44 14.28 -0.72
CA ILE A 406 21.64 13.87 0.01
C ILE A 406 21.92 14.78 1.21
N ASP A 407 21.60 16.06 1.06
CA ASP A 407 21.64 17.09 2.09
C ASP A 407 20.26 17.77 2.09
N CYS A 408 19.39 17.30 3.00
CA CYS A 408 18.05 17.84 3.11
C CYS A 408 18.06 19.31 3.52
N GLU A 409 19.02 19.76 4.35
CA GLU A 409 19.05 21.14 4.80
C GLU A 409 19.37 22.10 3.65
N ALA A 410 20.42 21.81 2.88
CA ALA A 410 20.77 22.59 1.70
C ALA A 410 19.63 22.59 0.68
N ARG A 411 18.98 21.44 0.48
CA ARG A 411 17.83 21.32 -0.43
C ARG A 411 16.64 22.16 0.02
N LEU A 412 16.29 22.12 1.29
CA LEU A 412 15.20 22.90 1.86
C LEU A 412 15.49 24.41 1.82
N LYS A 413 16.76 24.83 2.00
CA LYS A 413 17.19 26.22 1.77
C LYS A 413 17.00 26.64 0.31
N GLN A 414 17.31 25.77 -0.66
CA GLN A 414 17.09 26.04 -2.09
C GLN A 414 15.59 26.21 -2.40
N HIS A 415 14.73 25.34 -1.83
CA HIS A 415 13.28 25.47 -1.96
C HIS A 415 12.76 26.79 -1.41
N ARG A 416 13.21 27.24 -0.23
CA ARG A 416 12.79 28.55 0.33
C ARG A 416 13.15 29.73 -0.57
N LYS A 417 14.22 29.60 -1.36
CA LYS A 417 14.70 30.62 -2.29
C LYS A 417 14.08 30.49 -3.69
N HIS A 418 13.20 29.50 -3.91
CA HIS A 418 12.66 29.13 -5.22
C HIS A 418 13.75 28.75 -6.26
N THR A 419 14.94 28.35 -5.81
CA THR A 419 16.07 28.02 -6.70
C THR A 419 16.19 26.51 -6.93
N LYS A 420 16.36 26.07 -8.19
CA LYS A 420 16.58 24.65 -8.56
C LYS A 420 15.54 23.69 -7.99
N SER A 421 14.31 24.15 -7.81
CA SER A 421 13.26 23.51 -7.03
C SER A 421 12.07 23.12 -7.91
N ASN A 422 11.01 22.56 -7.33
CA ASN A 422 9.78 22.24 -8.04
C ASN A 422 9.06 23.54 -8.43
N TYR A 423 9.06 23.85 -9.72
CA TYR A 423 8.53 25.10 -10.23
C TYR A 423 7.00 25.25 -10.05
N ILE A 424 6.22 24.15 -10.02
CA ILE A 424 4.77 24.18 -9.78
C ILE A 424 4.48 24.61 -8.34
N MET A 425 5.19 24.00 -7.38
CA MET A 425 5.11 24.33 -5.95
C MET A 425 5.50 25.79 -5.67
N ASN A 426 6.59 26.25 -6.28
CA ASN A 426 7.10 27.62 -6.12
C ASN A 426 6.17 28.66 -6.77
N LEU A 427 5.61 28.37 -7.94
CA LEU A 427 4.63 29.22 -8.60
C LEU A 427 3.37 29.35 -7.74
N ALA A 428 2.87 28.25 -7.18
CA ALA A 428 1.72 28.28 -6.28
C ALA A 428 1.98 29.17 -5.04
N GLU A 429 3.12 29.02 -4.36
CA GLU A 429 3.50 29.89 -3.22
C GLU A 429 3.67 31.35 -3.61
N ALA A 430 4.27 31.64 -4.78
CA ALA A 430 4.38 33.00 -5.27
C ALA A 430 3.00 33.62 -5.53
N ILE A 431 2.05 32.87 -6.10
CA ILE A 431 0.68 33.34 -6.30
C ILE A 431 -0.02 33.60 -4.96
N PHE A 432 0.15 32.74 -3.96
CA PHE A 432 -0.42 32.99 -2.64
C PHE A 432 0.15 34.24 -1.96
N GLN A 433 1.46 34.48 -2.10
CA GLN A 433 2.06 35.72 -1.62
C GLN A 433 1.52 36.94 -2.39
N TYR A 434 1.34 36.84 -3.72
CA TYR A 434 0.71 37.90 -4.51
C TYR A 434 -0.71 38.21 -4.02
N MET A 435 -1.52 37.18 -3.80
CA MET A 435 -2.89 37.32 -3.31
C MET A 435 -2.94 37.95 -1.91
N TYR A 436 -1.97 37.64 -1.05
CA TYR A 436 -1.84 38.25 0.27
C TYR A 436 -1.44 39.73 0.18
N ASP A 437 -0.43 40.05 -0.63
CA ASP A 437 0.06 41.43 -0.82
C ASP A 437 -0.99 42.34 -1.49
N ASP A 438 -1.84 41.77 -2.36
CA ASP A 438 -2.96 42.45 -3.03
C ASP A 438 -4.28 42.41 -2.20
N PHE A 439 -4.22 42.01 -0.92
CA PHE A 439 -5.34 41.97 0.01
C PHE A 439 -6.54 41.09 -0.42
N GLN A 440 -6.30 40.06 -1.23
CA GLN A 440 -7.34 39.11 -1.66
C GLN A 440 -7.58 37.99 -0.65
N ILE A 441 -6.58 37.71 0.19
CA ILE A 441 -6.66 36.78 1.31
C ILE A 441 -6.08 37.47 2.55
N ASP A 442 -6.58 37.11 3.72
CA ASP A 442 -6.20 37.73 5.01
C ASP A 442 -5.06 37.00 5.74
N ARG A 443 -4.63 35.85 5.21
CA ARG A 443 -3.57 35.01 5.76
C ARG A 443 -2.57 34.60 4.71
N LEU A 444 -1.30 34.50 5.11
CA LEU A 444 -0.24 34.06 4.21
C LEU A 444 -0.14 32.53 4.18
N VAL A 445 -0.49 31.94 3.04
CA VAL A 445 -0.27 30.52 2.74
C VAL A 445 1.09 30.37 2.03
N LYS A 446 1.91 29.41 2.49
CA LYS A 446 3.22 29.09 1.89
C LYS A 446 3.57 27.61 2.05
N ASN A 447 4.65 27.16 1.41
CA ASN A 447 5.11 25.78 1.58
C ASN A 447 5.91 25.62 2.88
N TYR A 448 5.30 25.03 3.91
CA TYR A 448 5.99 24.63 5.14
C TYR A 448 6.74 23.32 4.94
N GLN A 449 7.98 23.27 5.44
CA GLN A 449 8.96 22.24 5.13
C GLN A 449 9.24 21.33 6.33
N PHE A 450 9.21 20.02 6.12
CA PHE A 450 9.43 19.03 7.18
C PHE A 450 10.43 17.96 6.77
N TYR A 451 11.32 17.60 7.68
CA TYR A 451 12.14 16.40 7.59
C TYR A 451 11.29 15.21 8.04
N ILE A 452 11.24 14.14 7.24
CA ILE A 452 10.31 13.03 7.51
C ILE A 452 10.99 11.68 7.63
N TYR A 453 12.15 11.50 7.01
CA TYR A 453 12.89 10.24 7.06
C TYR A 453 14.38 10.47 6.78
N ASN A 454 15.25 9.75 7.48
CA ASN A 454 16.68 9.70 7.20
C ASN A 454 17.03 8.29 6.74
N CYS A 455 17.60 8.18 5.53
CA CYS A 455 18.06 6.92 4.97
C CYS A 455 19.31 6.45 5.70
N TRP A 456 19.35 5.17 6.03
CA TRP A 456 20.49 4.53 6.70
C TRP A 456 21.02 3.30 5.94
N GLU A 457 20.42 2.98 4.79
CA GLU A 457 20.97 2.10 3.76
C GLU A 457 20.86 2.79 2.40
N VAL A 458 21.77 2.48 1.47
CA VAL A 458 21.80 3.10 0.14
C VAL A 458 20.54 2.76 -0.68
N GLU A 459 19.98 1.56 -0.49
CA GLU A 459 18.78 1.12 -1.19
C GLU A 459 17.54 1.91 -0.75
N GLN A 460 17.56 2.47 0.45
CA GLN A 460 16.44 3.26 0.95
C GLN A 460 16.32 4.59 0.22
N CYS A 461 17.41 5.15 -0.31
CA CYS A 461 17.40 6.46 -0.95
C CYS A 461 16.38 6.57 -2.08
N TYR A 462 16.21 5.52 -2.91
CA TYR A 462 15.20 5.53 -3.98
C TYR A 462 13.83 5.02 -3.52
N ILE A 463 13.78 3.96 -2.69
CA ILE A 463 12.51 3.37 -2.25
C ILE A 463 11.73 4.33 -1.36
N SER A 464 12.42 5.05 -0.47
CA SER A 464 11.78 5.96 0.49
C SER A 464 11.03 7.08 -0.21
N GLU A 465 11.64 7.74 -1.19
CA GLU A 465 10.94 8.77 -1.96
C GLU A 465 9.73 8.21 -2.70
N ILE A 466 9.87 7.05 -3.36
CA ILE A 466 8.77 6.42 -4.10
C ILE A 466 7.61 6.07 -3.18
N VAL A 467 7.88 5.37 -2.08
CA VAL A 467 6.84 4.91 -1.16
C VAL A 467 6.19 6.06 -0.42
N LEU A 468 6.96 7.07 0.01
CA LEU A 468 6.43 8.23 0.73
C LEU A 468 5.65 9.15 -0.20
N SER A 469 6.14 9.48 -1.40
CA SER A 469 5.38 10.27 -2.38
C SER A 469 4.06 9.60 -2.75
N ARG A 470 4.06 8.26 -2.84
CA ARG A 470 2.83 7.48 -3.08
C ARG A 470 1.88 7.57 -1.89
N ILE A 471 2.33 7.25 -0.68
CA ILE A 471 1.49 7.25 0.53
C ILE A 471 0.91 8.64 0.83
N LEU A 472 1.71 9.69 0.63
CA LEU A 472 1.32 11.08 0.90
C LEU A 472 0.51 11.72 -0.24
N GLY A 473 0.33 11.01 -1.37
CA GLY A 473 -0.45 11.50 -2.49
C GLY A 473 0.18 12.74 -3.15
N SER A 474 1.51 12.84 -3.15
CA SER A 474 2.25 14.05 -3.53
C SER A 474 2.35 14.29 -5.05
N TYR A 475 1.73 13.48 -5.88
CA TYR A 475 1.78 13.62 -7.35
C TYR A 475 0.76 14.63 -7.87
N ILE A 476 1.03 15.22 -9.04
CA ILE A 476 0.10 16.15 -9.69
C ILE A 476 -1.19 15.48 -10.22
N TYR A 477 -1.18 14.16 -10.43
CA TYR A 477 -2.23 13.44 -11.16
C TYR A 477 -3.54 13.23 -10.41
N ASN A 478 -3.61 13.58 -9.13
CA ASN A 478 -4.81 13.48 -8.30
C ASN A 478 -5.23 14.85 -7.70
N GLY A 479 -4.57 15.95 -8.09
CA GLY A 479 -4.78 17.27 -7.50
C GLY A 479 -4.38 17.35 -6.02
N GLY A 480 -3.60 16.37 -5.53
CA GLY A 480 -3.16 16.22 -4.15
C GLY A 480 -1.73 16.69 -3.89
N GLY A 481 -0.92 16.90 -4.94
CA GLY A 481 0.45 17.33 -4.74
C GLY A 481 1.12 17.99 -5.95
N PHE A 482 2.39 18.36 -5.76
CA PHE A 482 3.19 19.11 -6.72
C PHE A 482 4.20 18.27 -7.51
N SER A 483 4.37 16.98 -7.17
CA SER A 483 5.39 16.13 -7.78
C SER A 483 4.98 15.76 -9.21
N HIS A 484 5.60 16.43 -10.19
CA HIS A 484 5.39 16.18 -11.62
C HIS A 484 6.40 15.18 -12.19
N HIS A 485 7.55 15.02 -11.53
CA HIS A 485 8.51 13.97 -11.84
C HIS A 485 8.18 12.69 -11.05
N PRO A 486 8.32 11.51 -11.67
CA PRO A 486 8.28 10.25 -10.94
C PRO A 486 9.34 10.22 -9.83
N ALA A 487 8.92 9.84 -8.63
CA ALA A 487 9.84 9.67 -7.51
C ALA A 487 10.90 8.61 -7.82
N GLY A 488 12.09 8.75 -7.23
CA GLY A 488 13.21 7.82 -7.39
C GLY A 488 14.09 8.06 -8.62
N GLN A 489 13.75 8.99 -9.53
CA GLN A 489 14.54 9.26 -10.74
C GLN A 489 15.90 9.93 -10.44
N ASN A 490 15.96 10.83 -9.45
CA ASN A 490 17.11 11.71 -9.24
C ASN A 490 18.04 11.24 -8.10
N ASN A 491 17.90 9.98 -7.68
CA ASN A 491 18.47 9.48 -6.42
C ASN A 491 19.83 8.82 -6.65
N ILE A 492 20.33 8.87 -7.89
CA ILE A 492 21.67 8.38 -8.28
C ILE A 492 22.80 9.05 -7.49
N THR A 493 22.55 10.25 -6.96
CA THR A 493 23.49 10.98 -6.10
C THR A 493 23.79 10.24 -4.80
N GLY A 494 22.85 9.46 -4.27
CA GLY A 494 23.07 8.60 -3.11
C GLY A 494 24.13 7.51 -3.34
N TRP A 495 24.33 7.11 -4.61
CA TRP A 495 25.36 6.14 -5.01
C TRP A 495 26.67 6.80 -5.45
N LYS A 496 26.59 7.97 -6.08
CA LYS A 496 27.76 8.64 -6.69
C LYS A 496 28.70 9.26 -5.67
N ASN A 497 28.17 9.84 -4.60
CA ASN A 497 28.98 10.50 -3.57
C ASN A 497 29.44 9.52 -2.48
N ARG A 498 29.68 8.25 -2.87
CA ARG A 498 29.94 7.06 -2.04
C ARG A 498 30.38 7.39 -0.61
N PRO A 499 29.43 7.48 0.34
CA PRO A 499 29.82 7.37 1.72
C PRO A 499 30.48 6.01 1.92
N THR A 500 31.57 5.96 2.69
CA THR A 500 32.24 4.70 3.02
C THR A 500 31.23 3.74 3.67
N TRP A 501 31.47 2.42 3.62
CA TRP A 501 30.62 1.47 4.35
C TRP A 501 30.49 1.83 5.83
N GLU A 502 31.56 2.37 6.43
CA GLU A 502 31.55 2.94 7.78
C GLU A 502 30.46 4.01 8.00
N PHE A 503 30.22 4.89 7.01
CA PHE A 503 29.16 5.88 7.10
C PHE A 503 27.78 5.21 7.23
N TRP A 504 27.47 4.26 6.34
CA TRP A 504 26.19 3.55 6.37
C TRP A 504 26.04 2.68 7.63
N TYR A 505 27.13 2.08 8.14
CA TYR A 505 27.10 1.36 9.41
C TYR A 505 26.78 2.28 10.59
N LYS A 506 27.36 3.48 10.65
CA LYS A 506 27.04 4.47 11.69
C LYS A 506 25.57 4.89 11.62
N LEU A 507 25.04 5.11 10.41
CA LEU A 507 23.62 5.43 10.23
C LEU A 507 22.71 4.25 10.61
N THR A 508 23.09 3.03 10.27
CA THR A 508 22.35 1.82 10.66
C THR A 508 22.33 1.65 12.18
N ASP A 509 23.48 1.81 12.83
CA ASP A 509 23.60 1.74 14.29
C ASP A 509 22.74 2.80 14.98
N TYR A 510 22.78 4.04 14.47
CA TYR A 510 21.90 5.11 14.92
C TYR A 510 20.43 4.76 14.71
N ALA A 511 20.05 4.22 13.54
CA ALA A 511 18.68 3.85 13.25
C ALA A 511 18.16 2.81 14.25
N ILE A 512 18.94 1.77 14.53
CA ILE A 512 18.56 0.71 15.48
C ILE A 512 18.42 1.24 16.90
N LYS A 513 19.33 2.12 17.35
CA LYS A 513 19.40 2.59 18.75
C LYS A 513 18.50 3.78 19.04
N SER A 514 18.34 4.68 18.08
CA SER A 514 17.80 6.03 18.30
C SER A 514 16.49 6.29 17.57
N THR A 515 16.03 5.39 16.68
CA THR A 515 14.71 5.51 16.03
C THR A 515 13.71 4.54 16.66
N PRO A 516 12.39 4.71 16.43
CA PRO A 516 11.39 3.76 16.90
C PRO A 516 11.38 2.42 16.15
N TRP A 517 12.33 2.16 15.23
CA TRP A 517 12.39 0.97 14.37
C TRP A 517 12.13 -0.35 15.11
N VAL A 518 12.95 -0.71 16.11
CA VAL A 518 12.81 -1.98 16.85
C VAL A 518 11.43 -2.11 17.52
N ARG A 519 10.94 -1.01 18.12
CA ARG A 519 9.63 -0.98 18.78
C ARG A 519 8.50 -1.17 17.77
N ASN A 520 8.58 -0.50 16.63
CA ASN A 520 7.60 -0.55 15.56
C ASN A 520 7.57 -1.93 14.88
N LEU A 521 8.74 -2.56 14.68
CA LEU A 521 8.82 -3.96 14.21
C LEU A 521 8.09 -4.93 15.13
N LYS A 522 8.32 -4.83 16.45
CA LYS A 522 7.64 -5.68 17.45
C LYS A 522 6.13 -5.48 17.44
N TRP A 523 5.68 -4.22 17.32
CA TRP A 523 4.27 -3.90 17.22
C TRP A 523 3.65 -4.51 15.97
N ASP A 524 4.28 -4.35 14.81
CA ASP A 524 3.78 -4.83 13.53
C ASP A 524 3.72 -6.37 13.48
N ARG A 525 4.76 -7.04 14.00
CA ARG A 525 4.78 -8.51 14.16
C ARG A 525 3.62 -9.00 15.03
N SER A 526 3.37 -8.33 16.16
CA SER A 526 2.27 -8.69 17.07
C SER A 526 0.91 -8.54 16.37
N ARG A 527 0.77 -7.49 15.56
CA ARG A 527 -0.43 -7.20 14.78
C ARG A 527 -0.66 -8.23 13.67
N THR A 528 0.39 -8.59 12.94
CA THR A 528 0.35 -9.64 11.91
C THR A 528 -0.07 -10.97 12.51
N ARG A 529 0.51 -11.37 13.66
CA ARG A 529 0.10 -12.59 14.39
C ARG A 529 -1.38 -12.55 14.79
N TYR A 530 -1.86 -11.44 15.33
CA TYR A 530 -3.27 -11.29 15.68
C TYR A 530 -4.19 -11.43 14.47
N ARG A 531 -3.81 -10.85 13.32
CA ARG A 531 -4.55 -10.97 12.06
C ARG A 531 -4.60 -12.41 11.57
N LEU A 532 -3.47 -13.10 11.54
CA LEU A 532 -3.39 -14.50 11.13
C LEU A 532 -4.24 -15.39 12.04
N ALA A 533 -4.17 -15.20 13.36
CA ALA A 533 -5.02 -15.93 14.32
C ALA A 533 -6.52 -15.67 14.08
N ARG A 534 -6.93 -14.43 13.80
CA ARG A 534 -8.33 -14.09 13.46
C ARG A 534 -8.79 -14.74 12.16
N GLN A 535 -7.93 -14.75 11.13
CA GLN A 535 -8.22 -15.41 9.86
C GLN A 535 -8.35 -16.93 10.03
N GLN A 536 -7.42 -17.54 10.77
CA GLN A 536 -7.46 -18.97 11.07
C GLN A 536 -8.75 -19.34 11.79
N LYS A 537 -9.12 -18.59 12.85
CA LYS A 537 -10.38 -18.79 13.56
C LYS A 537 -11.60 -18.68 12.64
N LYS A 538 -11.62 -17.73 11.70
CA LYS A 538 -12.71 -17.58 10.72
C LYS A 538 -12.80 -18.81 9.79
N ARG A 539 -11.66 -19.31 9.30
CA ARG A 539 -11.60 -20.53 8.47
C ARG A 539 -12.07 -21.75 9.26
N ASP A 540 -11.65 -21.88 10.51
CA ASP A 540 -12.04 -23.00 11.38
C ASP A 540 -13.55 -23.01 11.64
N THR A 541 -14.14 -21.84 11.93
CA THR A 541 -15.61 -21.70 12.05
C THR A 541 -16.32 -22.09 10.75
N GLN A 542 -15.86 -21.59 9.60
CA GLN A 542 -16.44 -21.95 8.30
C GLN A 542 -16.32 -23.46 8.00
N LEU A 543 -15.22 -24.10 8.41
CA LEU A 543 -15.04 -25.54 8.25
C LEU A 543 -15.98 -26.33 9.18
N LEU A 544 -16.19 -25.87 10.41
CA LEU A 544 -17.14 -26.47 11.35
C LEU A 544 -18.58 -26.36 10.85
N ASP A 545 -18.97 -25.21 10.31
CA ASP A 545 -20.30 -25.01 9.73
C ASP A 545 -20.51 -25.92 8.52
N LYS A 546 -19.53 -26.01 7.60
CA LYS A 546 -19.56 -26.96 6.48
C LYS A 546 -19.69 -28.42 6.96
N LYS A 547 -18.99 -28.81 8.03
CA LYS A 547 -19.11 -30.16 8.63
C LYS A 547 -20.50 -30.40 9.24
N ARG A 548 -21.07 -29.40 9.91
CA ARG A 548 -22.44 -29.46 10.46
C ARG A 548 -23.48 -29.60 9.36
N ASP A 549 -23.34 -28.84 8.28
CA ASP A 549 -24.24 -28.93 7.13
C ASP A 549 -24.11 -30.27 6.40
N ALA A 550 -22.90 -30.79 6.23
CA ALA A 550 -22.67 -32.13 5.69
C ALA A 550 -23.30 -33.21 6.58
N ARG A 551 -23.16 -33.08 7.91
CA ARG A 551 -23.80 -34.00 8.86
C ARG A 551 -25.32 -33.93 8.79
N ARG A 552 -25.92 -32.73 8.76
CA ARG A 552 -27.37 -32.55 8.61
C ARG A 552 -27.89 -33.17 7.32
N LYS A 553 -27.18 -32.94 6.20
CA LYS A 553 -27.51 -33.57 4.92
C LYS A 553 -27.43 -35.10 5.01
N GLY A 554 -26.38 -35.63 5.62
CA GLY A 554 -26.23 -37.07 5.85
C GLY A 554 -27.34 -37.66 6.74
N GLU A 555 -27.73 -36.96 7.81
CA GLU A 555 -28.82 -37.36 8.70
C GLU A 555 -30.18 -37.31 7.98
N SER A 556 -30.43 -36.28 7.16
CA SER A 556 -31.64 -36.19 6.32
C SER A 556 -31.71 -37.33 5.30
N SER A 557 -30.63 -37.60 4.56
CA SER A 557 -30.57 -38.71 3.61
C SER A 557 -30.72 -40.07 4.30
N MET A 558 -30.15 -40.24 5.50
CA MET A 558 -30.32 -41.47 6.28
C MET A 558 -31.77 -41.64 6.74
N LYS A 559 -32.42 -40.57 7.22
CA LYS A 559 -33.85 -40.60 7.60
C LYS A 559 -34.74 -40.95 6.42
N GLU A 560 -34.47 -40.39 5.24
CA GLU A 560 -35.19 -40.69 4.00
C GLU A 560 -35.03 -42.17 3.61
N LEU A 561 -33.80 -42.71 3.64
CA LEU A 561 -33.53 -44.13 3.40
C LEU A 561 -34.25 -45.05 4.39
N VAL A 562 -34.25 -44.69 5.69
CA VAL A 562 -34.96 -45.47 6.72
C VAL A 562 -36.46 -45.41 6.51
N ALA A 563 -37.02 -44.25 6.17
CA ALA A 563 -38.45 -44.09 5.86
C ALA A 563 -38.84 -44.92 4.62
N GLU A 564 -38.01 -44.91 3.58
CA GLU A 564 -38.21 -45.72 2.39
C GLU A 564 -38.17 -47.22 2.69
N GLN A 565 -37.18 -47.69 3.47
CA GLN A 565 -37.12 -49.09 3.89
C GLN A 565 -38.34 -49.49 4.72
N ARG A 566 -38.77 -48.63 5.66
CA ARG A 566 -39.98 -48.89 6.46
C ARG A 566 -41.22 -49.03 5.58
N LYS A 567 -41.37 -48.16 4.58
CA LYS A 567 -42.46 -48.24 3.59
C LYS A 567 -42.41 -49.54 2.79
N ARG A 568 -41.21 -49.98 2.36
CA ARG A 568 -41.02 -51.26 1.67
C ARG A 568 -41.38 -52.46 2.56
N CYS A 569 -41.01 -52.44 3.84
CA CYS A 569 -41.37 -53.49 4.80
C CYS A 569 -42.88 -53.53 5.05
N GLN A 570 -43.53 -52.38 5.24
CA GLN A 570 -44.98 -52.30 5.41
C GLN A 570 -45.72 -52.81 4.17
N GLN A 571 -45.27 -52.45 2.97
CA GLN A 571 -45.84 -52.96 1.73
C GLN A 571 -45.70 -54.48 1.65
N ALA A 572 -44.51 -55.02 1.91
CA ALA A 572 -44.28 -56.45 1.89
C ALA A 572 -45.12 -57.21 2.94
N GLU A 573 -45.38 -56.60 4.10
CA GLU A 573 -46.27 -57.16 5.12
C GLU A 573 -47.73 -57.19 4.64
N THR A 574 -48.21 -56.10 4.05
CA THR A 574 -49.55 -56.04 3.44
C THR A 574 -49.68 -57.08 2.33
N ASP A 575 -48.72 -57.15 1.39
CA ASP A 575 -48.71 -58.11 0.30
C ASP A 575 -48.71 -59.56 0.83
N ALA A 576 -47.98 -59.83 1.92
CA ALA A 576 -47.94 -61.14 2.56
C ALA A 576 -49.28 -61.49 3.24
N ARG A 577 -49.93 -60.53 3.90
CA ARG A 577 -51.26 -60.71 4.49
C ARG A 577 -52.29 -60.99 3.40
N ASP A 578 -52.30 -60.18 2.34
CA ASP A 578 -53.20 -60.36 1.20
C ASP A 578 -53.01 -61.74 0.54
N ALA A 579 -51.76 -62.19 0.39
CA ALA A 579 -51.46 -63.53 -0.13
C ALA A 579 -51.95 -64.66 0.79
N VAL A 580 -51.88 -64.49 2.12
CA VAL A 580 -52.43 -65.45 3.09
C VAL A 580 -53.96 -65.46 3.03
N ASP A 581 -54.60 -64.30 3.01
CA ASP A 581 -56.06 -64.18 2.91
C ASP A 581 -56.58 -64.79 1.61
N GLN A 582 -55.86 -64.58 0.51
CA GLN A 582 -56.18 -65.22 -0.77
C GLN A 582 -56.08 -66.75 -0.66
N ARG A 583 -55.02 -67.29 -0.04
CA ARG A 583 -54.88 -68.73 0.20
C ARG A 583 -56.00 -69.29 1.09
N ILE A 584 -56.42 -68.55 2.11
CA ILE A 584 -57.55 -68.93 2.98
C ILE A 584 -58.84 -68.96 2.17
N LYS A 585 -59.12 -67.93 1.36
CA LYS A 585 -60.30 -67.89 0.47
C LYS A 585 -60.31 -69.03 -0.53
N GLU A 586 -59.18 -69.34 -1.13
CA GLU A 586 -59.02 -70.47 -2.05
C GLU A 586 -59.25 -71.80 -1.33
N ALA A 587 -58.66 -72.01 -0.15
CA ALA A 587 -58.84 -73.22 0.65
C ALA A 587 -60.29 -73.38 1.16
N MET A 588 -60.94 -72.30 1.61
CA MET A 588 -62.35 -72.31 2.00
C MET A 588 -63.25 -72.61 0.81
N SER A 589 -63.00 -71.99 -0.35
CA SER A 589 -63.76 -72.27 -1.58
C SER A 589 -63.62 -73.73 -2.00
N GLU A 590 -62.42 -74.29 -1.91
CA GLU A 590 -62.16 -75.70 -2.23
C GLU A 590 -62.83 -76.64 -1.21
N SER A 591 -62.82 -76.28 0.08
CA SER A 591 -63.54 -77.01 1.13
C SER A 591 -65.06 -76.99 0.91
N ILE A 592 -65.63 -75.82 0.56
CA ILE A 592 -67.05 -75.68 0.23
C ILE A 592 -67.37 -76.52 -1.01
N ARG A 593 -66.57 -76.44 -2.08
CA ARG A 593 -66.76 -77.27 -3.28
C ARG A 593 -66.72 -78.76 -2.95
N LYS A 594 -65.83 -79.18 -2.05
CA LYS A 594 -65.75 -80.56 -1.58
C LYS A 594 -67.01 -80.95 -0.80
N GLN A 595 -67.45 -80.15 0.17
CA GLN A 595 -68.68 -80.40 0.92
C GLN A 595 -69.92 -80.45 0.01
N VAL A 596 -70.03 -79.55 -0.97
CA VAL A 596 -71.11 -79.57 -1.97
C VAL A 596 -71.06 -80.83 -2.83
N ARG A 597 -69.86 -81.27 -3.23
CA ARG A 597 -69.66 -82.52 -3.99
C ARG A 597 -70.04 -83.75 -3.16
N ASP A 598 -69.66 -83.79 -1.89
CA ASP A 598 -69.94 -84.89 -0.96
C ASP A 598 -71.42 -84.89 -0.52
N ALA A 599 -72.06 -83.73 -0.46
CA ALA A 599 -73.49 -83.58 -0.20
C ALA A 599 -74.35 -83.78 -1.45
N GLY A 600 -73.77 -83.73 -2.66
CA GLY A 600 -74.48 -83.92 -3.92
C GLY A 600 -75.33 -85.20 -3.99
N PRO A 601 -74.84 -86.37 -3.55
CA PRO A 601 -75.65 -87.59 -3.45
C PRO A 601 -76.84 -87.44 -2.50
N ILE A 602 -76.65 -86.80 -1.34
CA ILE A 602 -77.70 -86.57 -0.34
C ILE A 602 -78.73 -85.57 -0.86
N LEU A 603 -78.29 -84.50 -1.52
CA LEU A 603 -79.18 -83.51 -2.12
C LEU A 603 -79.97 -84.09 -3.30
N ASN A 604 -79.38 -84.99 -4.09
CA ASN A 604 -80.10 -85.73 -5.12
C ASN A 604 -81.13 -86.68 -4.51
N GLU A 605 -80.80 -87.36 -3.41
CA GLU A 605 -81.72 -88.24 -2.68
C GLU A 605 -82.88 -87.43 -2.06
N ILE A 606 -82.61 -86.25 -1.47
CA ILE A 606 -83.64 -85.31 -1.00
C ILE A 606 -84.46 -84.77 -2.17
N ALA A 607 -83.86 -84.50 -3.33
CA ALA A 607 -84.59 -84.05 -4.51
C ALA A 607 -85.50 -85.15 -5.07
N GLU A 608 -85.05 -86.41 -5.06
CA GLU A 608 -85.89 -87.57 -5.38
C GLU A 608 -87.03 -87.71 -4.37
N ILE A 609 -86.75 -87.61 -3.07
CA ILE A 609 -87.76 -87.62 -2.01
C ILE A 609 -88.74 -86.46 -2.18
N ASN A 610 -88.28 -85.25 -2.52
CA ASN A 610 -89.16 -84.10 -2.75
C ASN A 610 -89.95 -84.21 -4.05
N LEU A 611 -89.42 -84.88 -5.08
CA LEU A 611 -90.17 -85.20 -6.29
C LEU A 611 -91.27 -86.24 -5.99
N GLU A 612 -90.95 -87.23 -5.14
CA GLU A 612 -91.92 -88.18 -4.59
C GLU A 612 -92.94 -87.50 -3.68
N LEU A 613 -92.50 -86.54 -2.85
CA LEU A 613 -93.36 -85.76 -1.96
C LEU A 613 -94.24 -84.79 -2.74
N ALA A 614 -93.74 -84.17 -3.81
CA ALA A 614 -94.53 -83.35 -4.72
C ALA A 614 -95.53 -84.19 -5.53
N SER A 615 -95.17 -85.42 -5.88
CA SER A 615 -96.10 -86.41 -6.44
C SER A 615 -97.16 -86.83 -5.41
N ALA A 616 -96.79 -87.01 -4.15
CA ALA A 616 -97.70 -87.29 -3.04
C ALA A 616 -98.57 -86.07 -2.66
N GLN A 617 -98.05 -84.85 -2.74
CA GLN A 617 -98.78 -83.60 -2.55
C GLN A 617 -99.70 -83.29 -3.73
N GLY A 618 -99.37 -83.74 -4.95
CA GLY A 618 -100.31 -83.79 -6.06
C GLY A 618 -101.49 -84.71 -5.75
N LEU A 619 -101.22 -85.90 -5.21
CA LEU A 619 -102.27 -86.85 -4.78
C LEU A 619 -103.08 -86.36 -3.57
N ILE A 620 -102.47 -85.61 -2.65
CA ILE A 620 -103.13 -85.00 -1.49
C ILE A 620 -103.87 -83.72 -1.86
N GLY A 621 -103.38 -82.93 -2.82
CA GLY A 621 -104.06 -81.77 -3.40
C GLY A 621 -105.31 -82.16 -4.18
N ASP A 622 -105.25 -83.28 -4.91
CA ASP A 622 -106.41 -83.89 -5.58
C ASP A 622 -107.43 -84.47 -4.57
N ALA A 623 -107.00 -84.81 -3.34
CA ALA A 623 -107.87 -85.27 -2.26
C ALA A 623 -108.45 -84.12 -1.40
N LEU A 624 -107.71 -83.02 -1.23
CA LEU A 624 -108.15 -81.85 -0.46
C LEU A 624 -108.98 -80.86 -1.28
N ALA A 625 -108.89 -80.87 -2.61
CA ALA A 625 -109.82 -80.13 -3.47
C ALA A 625 -111.27 -80.70 -3.46
N ALA A 626 -111.49 -81.87 -2.84
CA ALA A 626 -112.80 -82.49 -2.68
C ALA A 626 -113.47 -82.19 -1.32
N ILE A 627 -112.80 -81.49 -0.39
CA ILE A 627 -113.29 -81.23 0.97
C ILE A 627 -112.97 -79.77 1.31
N GLU A 628 -114.00 -78.92 1.26
CA GLU A 628 -114.05 -77.56 1.86
C GLU A 628 -113.23 -76.48 1.12
N GLY A 629 -113.81 -75.43 0.53
CA GLY A 629 -115.17 -74.93 0.62
C GLY A 629 -115.47 -74.27 1.97
N GLU A 630 -114.79 -73.18 2.33
CA GLU A 630 -115.41 -71.96 2.88
C GLU A 630 -114.38 -70.89 3.31
N ASP A 631 -114.66 -69.68 2.85
CA ASP A 631 -114.34 -68.34 3.36
C ASP A 631 -114.14 -68.24 4.88
N VAL A 632 -113.02 -67.65 5.35
CA VAL A 632 -112.99 -66.70 6.49
C VAL A 632 -111.79 -65.74 6.40
N SER A 633 -112.16 -64.47 6.49
CA SER A 633 -111.52 -63.19 6.76
C SER A 633 -110.38 -63.07 7.79
N GLU A 634 -109.64 -61.95 7.65
CA GLU A 634 -109.10 -61.05 8.70
C GLU A 634 -108.04 -61.60 9.68
N ASN A 635 -106.79 -61.10 9.64
CA ASN A 635 -106.36 -59.95 10.45
C ASN A 635 -104.83 -59.71 10.44
N ASP A 636 -104.50 -58.41 10.34
CA ASP A 636 -103.51 -57.65 11.10
C ASP A 636 -101.99 -57.92 11.06
N ASN A 637 -101.32 -56.89 10.51
CA ASN A 637 -100.19 -56.14 11.07
C ASN A 637 -98.85 -56.84 11.33
N PHE A 638 -97.84 -56.47 10.53
CA PHE A 638 -96.68 -55.75 11.10
C PHE A 638 -95.95 -54.93 10.02
N ASP A 639 -96.16 -53.61 10.05
CA ASP A 639 -95.35 -52.57 9.42
C ASP A 639 -94.07 -52.37 10.24
N LEU A 640 -92.91 -52.31 9.58
CA LEU A 640 -91.68 -51.70 10.11
C LEU A 640 -90.92 -51.05 8.93
N ASP A 641 -91.53 -50.02 8.36
CA ASP A 641 -90.80 -48.93 7.72
C ASP A 641 -90.25 -47.99 8.81
N ASP A 642 -89.02 -47.53 8.59
CA ASP A 642 -88.43 -46.26 9.04
C ASP A 642 -88.51 -45.83 10.52
N LEU A 643 -87.34 -45.83 11.20
CA LEU A 643 -87.05 -44.83 12.23
C LEU A 643 -85.55 -44.53 12.41
N ASP A 644 -85.22 -43.28 12.04
CA ASP A 644 -84.20 -42.36 12.55
C ASP A 644 -82.70 -42.70 12.46
N LYS A 645 -81.90 -42.03 11.61
CA LYS A 645 -81.43 -40.63 11.65
C LYS A 645 -80.85 -40.14 13.00
N ALA A 646 -79.55 -39.85 12.92
CA ALA A 646 -78.81 -38.76 13.55
C ALA A 646 -78.37 -38.88 15.02
N VAL A 647 -77.06 -39.11 15.23
CA VAL A 647 -76.25 -38.52 16.32
C VAL A 647 -74.83 -38.28 15.76
N VAL A 648 -74.54 -37.05 15.32
CA VAL A 648 -73.69 -36.03 15.99
C VAL A 648 -72.19 -36.22 15.77
N SER A 649 -71.61 -35.15 15.23
CA SER A 649 -70.20 -34.74 15.13
C SER A 649 -69.27 -35.30 16.21
N GLY A 650 -68.17 -35.91 15.77
CA GLY A 650 -66.96 -36.12 16.57
C GLY A 650 -65.85 -35.24 16.01
N GLU A 651 -65.47 -34.23 16.80
CA GLU A 651 -64.24 -33.48 16.70
C GLU A 651 -63.04 -34.43 16.80
N GLU A 652 -62.02 -34.25 15.96
CA GLU A 652 -60.66 -34.70 16.27
C GLU A 652 -59.69 -33.59 15.90
N GLU A 653 -59.43 -32.77 16.92
CA GLU A 653 -58.23 -31.98 17.13
C GLU A 653 -57.31 -32.88 17.98
N THR A 654 -56.12 -33.23 17.48
CA THR A 654 -54.96 -33.53 18.34
C THR A 654 -53.66 -33.23 17.61
N ASP A 655 -52.86 -32.41 18.28
CA ASP A 655 -51.47 -32.08 18.02
C ASP A 655 -50.54 -33.30 18.09
N ASP A 656 -49.48 -33.27 17.26
CA ASP A 656 -48.06 -33.33 17.70
C ASP A 656 -47.11 -32.85 16.58
#